data_AF-A0A6I9RZF5-F1
#
_entry.id   AF-A0A6I9RZF5-F1
#
_cell.length_a   1.000
_cell.length_b   1.000
_cell.length_c   1.000
_cell.angle_alpha   90.00
_cell.angle_beta   90.00
_cell.angle_gamma   90.00
#
_symmetry.space_group_name_H-M   'P 1'
#
loop_
_entity.id
_entity.type
_entity.pdbx_description
1 polymer ?
#
loop_
_entity_poly.entity_id
_entity_poly.type
_entity_poly.pdbx_seq_one_letter_code
_entity_poly.pdbx_strand_id
1 'polypeptide(L)'
;MKSTSINGVKLYSVSGQRSVPTWIPPRKIRALRKDKDYLQRVDIIQDLRFETATTKIKVTPDGEYVIASGIYPPQIKVFELRQLSLKFERHLVSEIINFQVLDDDYSKMAFLCADRSVCLHAKYGSHYSLRIPRMGRDMAYDCWSCDLLCAASSPDLYRINLEQGRFLSSLNTQSPAINVVSRSNVHGLIACGGEDGSVECFDLRRKSSVGRINAVMPAGDVDHEVTAVQFDEVQGYLMAVGSSAGKVSIYDLRMSDPVRIKDHMYGSPILNIKWHQTLNSAEPKLVTADSHVVRIWDPNTGDNMTSIEPNAGTINDICIFRESGLMLLALDCSQIPSYFIPALGPAPKWCSYLENLTEEMEEGSQTTIYDDYKFLTKEHLERLNLTNLIGTNLLRAYMHGFFIDYRLYKKAQALADPFAYDAYIEKRKQEKIDAERASRITIKKKLPKVNRLLAARLLEKEAAEEAEKNLDDADTKKKTSKKNRGLNSEILRDERFVAMFENKDFEVDELSPEYLALHPQSATKQPSLILEHFEPVMEDEEQEISDSDASQASQSSEDESEMDKSKVKKSKRMRLYEVKDERHAEAFWKHESLAKEDALPLGERVAALQDRQSSGTPNDVKCGPGGSREISFVSRSLMKKHKAEEPQEGKKRGIRSLGLKPSKAEFYGMGQHGGRGKGGHGKSKGRGRR
;
A
#
# COMPACT_ATOMS: atom_id res chain seq x y z
N MET A 1 8.86 -14.60 7.30
CA MET A 1 8.77 -14.44 8.77
C MET A 1 8.99 -15.77 9.48
N LYS A 2 9.18 -15.77 10.80
CA LYS A 2 9.01 -16.96 11.67
C LYS A 2 8.22 -16.59 12.92
N SER A 3 7.23 -17.40 13.26
CA SER A 3 6.50 -17.34 14.52
C SER A 3 7.09 -18.33 15.55
N THR A 4 7.24 -17.87 16.78
CA THR A 4 7.45 -18.72 17.97
C THR A 4 6.34 -18.42 18.97
N SER A 5 5.95 -19.39 19.79
CA SER A 5 4.95 -19.21 20.84
C SER A 5 5.56 -19.49 22.21
N ILE A 6 5.41 -18.55 23.14
CA ILE A 6 5.95 -18.58 24.50
C ILE A 6 4.83 -18.13 25.44
N ASN A 7 4.55 -18.91 26.48
CA ASN A 7 3.46 -18.69 27.44
C ASN A 7 2.07 -18.47 26.79
N GLY A 8 1.84 -19.06 25.61
CA GLY A 8 0.61 -18.91 24.83
C GLY A 8 0.55 -17.66 23.94
N VAL A 9 1.48 -16.71 24.11
CA VAL A 9 1.60 -15.52 23.27
C VAL A 9 2.46 -15.83 22.04
N LYS A 10 2.08 -15.31 20.87
CA LYS A 10 2.83 -15.42 19.62
C LYS A 10 3.81 -14.26 19.46
N LEU A 11 5.03 -14.60 19.08
CA LEU A 11 6.15 -13.71 18.81
C LEU A 11 6.59 -13.93 17.35
N TYR A 12 6.63 -12.86 16.56
CA TYR A 12 7.01 -12.91 15.15
C TYR A 12 8.37 -12.25 14.95
N SER A 13 9.36 -13.02 14.52
CA SER A 13 10.64 -12.48 14.04
C SER A 13 10.57 -12.22 12.54
N VAL A 14 10.79 -10.97 12.15
CA VAL A 14 10.59 -10.49 10.78
C VAL A 14 11.94 -10.43 10.06
N SER A 15 12.82 -9.51 10.45
CA SER A 15 14.24 -9.52 10.06
C SER A 15 15.09 -10.33 11.04
N GLY A 16 16.26 -10.82 10.58
CA GLY A 16 17.33 -11.32 11.46
C GLY A 16 18.12 -12.54 10.96
N GLN A 17 17.46 -13.66 10.69
CA GLN A 17 18.14 -14.97 10.78
C GLN A 17 19.03 -15.41 9.61
N ARG A 18 18.93 -14.82 8.40
CA ARG A 18 19.78 -15.18 7.23
C ARG A 18 20.10 -13.98 6.34
N SER A 19 21.14 -13.22 6.69
CA SER A 19 21.75 -12.24 5.80
C SER A 19 22.51 -12.95 4.66
N VAL A 20 22.31 -12.49 3.43
CA VAL A 20 23.16 -12.88 2.29
C VAL A 20 24.40 -11.97 2.36
N PRO A 21 25.63 -12.48 2.57
CA PRO A 21 26.79 -11.62 2.73
C PRO A 21 27.07 -10.78 1.47
N THR A 22 27.43 -9.52 1.68
CA THR A 22 27.52 -8.46 0.65
C THR A 22 28.51 -8.78 -0.49
N TRP A 23 29.50 -9.64 -0.24
CA TRP A 23 30.49 -10.07 -1.22
C TRP A 23 30.01 -11.18 -2.18
N ILE A 24 28.78 -11.69 -2.03
CA ILE A 24 28.23 -12.70 -2.93
C ILE A 24 27.93 -12.07 -4.31
N PRO A 25 28.45 -12.64 -5.42
CA PRO A 25 28.26 -12.06 -6.74
C PRO A 25 26.77 -12.10 -7.16
N PRO A 26 26.25 -11.07 -7.87
CA PRO A 26 24.83 -10.92 -8.16
C PRO A 26 24.22 -12.07 -8.97
N ARG A 27 25.04 -12.88 -9.67
CA ARG A 27 24.58 -14.12 -10.31
C ARG A 27 24.07 -15.16 -9.32
N LYS A 28 24.70 -15.29 -8.13
CA LYS A 28 24.23 -16.17 -7.05
C LYS A 28 22.98 -15.60 -6.38
N ILE A 29 22.91 -14.28 -6.17
CA ILE A 29 21.71 -13.62 -5.62
C ILE A 29 20.49 -13.84 -6.54
N ARG A 30 20.67 -13.77 -7.88
CA ARG A 30 19.61 -14.11 -8.84
C ARG A 30 19.21 -15.59 -8.83
N ALA A 31 20.09 -16.51 -8.41
CA ALA A 31 19.72 -17.91 -8.22
C ALA A 31 18.87 -18.12 -6.97
N LEU A 32 19.23 -17.47 -5.84
CA LEU A 32 18.49 -17.51 -4.58
C LEU A 32 17.03 -17.06 -4.71
N ARG A 33 16.69 -16.22 -5.71
CA ARG A 33 15.30 -15.84 -6.02
C ARG A 33 14.37 -17.01 -6.36
N LYS A 34 14.91 -18.22 -6.59
CA LYS A 34 14.12 -19.46 -6.80
C LYS A 34 13.81 -20.20 -5.49
N ASP A 35 14.46 -19.84 -4.39
CA ASP A 35 14.32 -20.53 -3.11
C ASP A 35 13.13 -19.97 -2.33
N LYS A 36 12.30 -20.85 -1.76
CA LYS A 36 11.09 -20.43 -1.01
C LYS A 36 11.45 -19.57 0.20
N ASP A 37 12.51 -19.91 0.93
CA ASP A 37 13.07 -19.11 2.03
C ASP A 37 13.40 -17.67 1.64
N TYR A 38 13.81 -17.42 0.38
CA TYR A 38 14.14 -16.08 -0.12
C TYR A 38 12.87 -15.30 -0.47
N LEU A 39 11.86 -15.97 -1.03
CA LEU A 39 10.55 -15.36 -1.34
C LEU A 39 9.73 -15.07 -0.08
N GLN A 40 9.89 -15.86 0.98
CA GLN A 40 9.26 -15.67 2.30
C GLN A 40 10.05 -14.72 3.23
N ARG A 41 11.11 -14.07 2.73
CA ARG A 41 11.88 -13.05 3.45
C ARG A 41 11.18 -11.69 3.33
N VAL A 42 10.75 -11.17 4.46
CA VAL A 42 10.21 -9.81 4.60
C VAL A 42 11.26 -8.98 5.33
N ASP A 43 11.87 -8.03 4.62
CA ASP A 43 12.70 -7.00 5.24
C ASP A 43 11.83 -5.76 5.43
N ILE A 44 11.57 -5.37 6.68
CA ILE A 44 10.68 -4.22 6.97
C ILE A 44 11.31 -2.91 6.49
N ILE A 45 12.59 -2.69 6.79
CA ILE A 45 13.33 -1.47 6.46
C ILE A 45 14.51 -1.87 5.58
N GLN A 46 14.64 -1.20 4.44
CA GLN A 46 15.71 -1.42 3.47
C GLN A 46 17.08 -1.09 4.06
N ASP A 47 18.02 -2.03 3.91
CA ASP A 47 19.40 -1.94 4.40
C ASP A 47 19.53 -1.65 5.91
N LEU A 48 18.61 -2.20 6.72
CA LEU A 48 18.65 -2.17 8.20
C LEU A 48 19.78 -3.06 8.78
N ARG A 49 21.02 -2.74 8.39
CA ARG A 49 22.23 -3.52 8.67
C ARG A 49 23.50 -2.69 8.70
N PHE A 50 24.49 -3.21 9.41
CA PHE A 50 25.85 -2.70 9.53
C PHE A 50 26.86 -3.80 9.14
N GLU A 51 28.14 -3.46 9.02
CA GLU A 51 29.15 -4.46 8.59
C GLU A 51 29.50 -5.46 9.70
N THR A 52 29.61 -4.98 10.94
CA THR A 52 29.94 -5.79 12.12
C THR A 52 28.76 -5.96 13.07
N ALA A 53 28.44 -4.92 13.85
CA ALA A 53 27.58 -4.95 15.02
C ALA A 53 26.94 -3.57 15.27
N THR A 54 25.92 -3.54 16.14
CA THR A 54 25.15 -2.34 16.49
C THR A 54 25.21 -2.02 17.99
N THR A 55 25.47 -0.77 18.36
CA THR A 55 25.66 -0.38 19.77
C THR A 55 24.40 0.15 20.43
N LYS A 56 23.69 1.10 19.79
CA LYS A 56 22.47 1.73 20.29
C LYS A 56 21.47 1.99 19.17
N ILE A 57 20.18 1.90 19.50
CA ILE A 57 19.07 2.21 18.58
C ILE A 57 18.05 3.06 19.32
N LYS A 58 17.73 4.23 18.76
CA LYS A 58 16.67 5.12 19.28
C LYS A 58 15.74 5.54 18.14
N VAL A 59 14.44 5.51 18.44
CA VAL A 59 13.37 6.10 17.63
C VAL A 59 13.19 7.54 18.08
N THR A 60 12.91 8.47 17.14
CA THR A 60 12.66 9.87 17.50
C THR A 60 11.28 10.02 18.14
N PRO A 61 11.02 11.05 18.98
CA PRO A 61 9.74 11.21 19.68
C PRO A 61 8.49 11.16 18.78
N ASP A 62 8.57 11.67 17.54
CA ASP A 62 7.50 11.62 16.52
C ASP A 62 7.19 10.20 16.00
N GLY A 63 8.09 9.23 16.19
CA GLY A 63 7.93 7.87 15.67
C GLY A 63 8.12 7.74 14.15
N GLU A 64 8.74 8.74 13.50
CA GLU A 64 8.96 8.78 12.04
C GLU A 64 10.36 8.34 11.59
N TYR A 65 11.35 8.35 12.49
CA TYR A 65 12.73 7.99 12.19
C TYR A 65 13.29 6.97 13.19
N VAL A 66 14.01 5.97 12.67
CA VAL A 66 14.90 5.11 13.46
C VAL A 66 16.32 5.59 13.25
N ILE A 67 17.07 5.70 14.34
CA ILE A 67 18.49 6.02 14.30
C ILE A 67 19.25 4.89 14.99
N ALA A 68 20.28 4.38 14.31
CA ALA A 68 21.11 3.28 14.79
C ALA A 68 22.60 3.61 14.63
N SER A 69 23.41 3.22 15.61
CA SER A 69 24.87 3.34 15.60
C SER A 69 25.55 1.99 15.40
N GLY A 70 26.58 1.96 14.55
CA GLY A 70 27.40 0.78 14.26
C GLY A 70 28.88 0.97 14.62
N ILE A 71 29.54 -0.12 14.98
CA ILE A 71 30.93 -0.12 15.50
C ILE A 71 31.96 0.15 14.39
N TYR A 72 31.88 -0.58 13.28
CA TYR A 72 32.89 -0.50 12.21
C TYR A 72 32.25 -0.37 10.80
N PRO A 73 32.74 0.58 9.98
CA PRO A 73 33.34 1.83 10.44
C PRO A 73 32.39 2.56 11.41
N PRO A 74 32.89 3.38 12.36
CA PRO A 74 32.05 4.04 13.35
C PRO A 74 31.09 5.01 12.66
N GLN A 75 29.80 4.66 12.64
CA GLN A 75 28.83 5.27 11.76
C GLN A 75 27.41 5.30 12.34
N ILE A 76 26.59 6.20 11.81
CA ILE A 76 25.18 6.38 12.13
C ILE A 76 24.37 6.20 10.86
N LYS A 77 23.35 5.34 10.92
CA LYS A 77 22.31 5.26 9.89
C LYS A 77 21.01 5.85 10.44
N VAL A 78 20.44 6.80 9.68
CA VAL A 78 19.10 7.36 9.95
C VAL A 78 18.15 6.82 8.88
N PHE A 79 17.13 6.08 9.32
CA PHE A 79 16.11 5.49 8.46
C PHE A 79 14.82 6.31 8.58
N GLU A 80 14.17 6.58 7.44
CA GLU A 80 12.85 7.22 7.40
C GLU A 80 11.77 6.15 7.26
N LEU A 81 10.90 6.04 8.27
CA LEU A 81 9.93 4.96 8.38
C LEU A 81 8.79 5.09 7.38
N ARG A 82 8.40 6.33 7.04
CA ARG A 82 7.46 6.63 5.93
C ARG A 82 7.92 6.11 4.57
N GLN A 83 9.23 5.98 4.37
CA GLN A 83 9.84 5.55 3.11
C GLN A 83 10.53 4.18 3.23
N LEU A 84 10.40 3.50 4.38
CA LEU A 84 11.00 2.20 4.71
C LEU A 84 12.50 2.08 4.38
N SER A 85 13.26 3.18 4.40
CA SER A 85 14.60 3.22 3.78
C SER A 85 15.60 4.15 4.49
N LEU A 86 16.89 3.95 4.16
CA LEU A 86 18.00 4.73 4.67
C LEU A 86 17.98 6.17 4.10
N LYS A 87 17.75 7.16 4.96
CA LYS A 87 17.71 8.58 4.59
C LYS A 87 19.12 9.15 4.40
N PHE A 88 20.04 8.81 5.32
CA PHE A 88 21.48 9.06 5.16
C PHE A 88 22.31 8.20 6.12
N GLU A 89 23.59 8.11 5.80
CA GLU A 89 24.64 7.52 6.61
C GLU A 89 25.66 8.62 6.97
N ARG A 90 26.18 8.63 8.21
CA ARG A 90 27.26 9.54 8.64
C ARG A 90 28.35 8.77 9.37
N HIS A 91 29.58 8.94 8.91
CA HIS A 91 30.76 8.42 9.60
C HIS A 91 31.21 9.40 10.70
N LEU A 92 31.74 8.87 11.80
CA LEU A 92 32.39 9.62 12.88
C LEU A 92 33.87 9.27 12.96
N VAL A 93 34.62 10.04 13.76
CA VAL A 93 36.05 9.82 14.01
C VAL A 93 36.28 8.70 15.04
N SER A 94 35.31 8.49 15.93
CA SER A 94 35.41 7.64 17.11
C SER A 94 34.07 6.95 17.40
N GLU A 95 34.13 5.83 18.12
CA GLU A 95 32.99 4.97 18.43
C GLU A 95 31.98 5.66 19.37
N ILE A 96 30.68 5.39 19.14
CA ILE A 96 29.55 5.96 19.86
C ILE A 96 29.15 5.04 21.01
N ILE A 97 29.28 5.52 22.25
CA ILE A 97 28.84 4.82 23.47
C ILE A 97 27.32 4.97 23.64
N ASN A 98 26.83 6.22 23.60
CA ASN A 98 25.41 6.53 23.55
C ASN A 98 25.18 7.83 22.75
N PHE A 99 23.96 8.05 22.31
CA PHE A 99 23.54 9.28 21.65
C PHE A 99 22.12 9.66 22.08
N GLN A 100 21.76 10.92 21.98
CA GLN A 100 20.44 11.42 22.34
C GLN A 100 19.90 12.35 21.25
N VAL A 101 18.62 12.15 20.92
CA VAL A 101 17.86 13.05 20.03
C VAL A 101 17.43 14.26 20.87
N LEU A 102 17.62 15.47 20.34
CA LEU A 102 17.41 16.75 21.04
C LEU A 102 16.16 17.53 20.54
N ASP A 103 15.49 16.99 19.52
CA ASP A 103 14.25 17.46 18.87
C ASP A 103 13.31 16.25 18.73
N ASP A 104 12.05 16.46 18.38
CA ASP A 104 11.09 15.37 18.12
C ASP A 104 11.38 14.62 16.78
N ASP A 105 12.09 15.32 15.90
CA ASP A 105 12.59 14.96 14.58
C ASP A 105 14.06 14.47 14.63
N TYR A 106 14.66 14.04 13.52
CA TYR A 106 16.11 13.72 13.46
C TYR A 106 17.02 14.98 13.45
N SER A 107 16.43 16.15 13.72
CA SER A 107 16.93 17.48 13.40
C SER A 107 18.24 17.86 14.09
N LYS A 108 18.36 17.51 15.38
CA LYS A 108 19.47 17.83 16.29
C LYS A 108 19.80 16.59 17.11
N MET A 109 21.08 16.28 17.25
CA MET A 109 21.55 15.09 17.99
C MET A 109 22.83 15.38 18.76
N ALA A 110 22.97 14.76 19.93
CA ALA A 110 24.23 14.67 20.65
C ALA A 110 24.75 13.22 20.62
N PHE A 111 26.03 13.03 20.33
CA PHE A 111 26.72 11.74 20.36
C PHE A 111 27.83 11.78 21.41
N LEU A 112 27.89 10.80 22.30
CA LEU A 112 28.98 10.62 23.28
C LEU A 112 29.96 9.59 22.72
N CYS A 113 31.16 10.05 22.42
CA CYS A 113 32.20 9.24 21.80
C CYS A 113 33.22 8.74 22.83
N ALA A 114 33.81 7.57 22.57
CA ALA A 114 34.77 6.92 23.47
C ALA A 114 36.05 7.75 23.75
N ASP A 115 36.38 8.71 22.88
CA ASP A 115 37.53 9.62 23.04
C ASP A 115 37.30 10.77 24.06
N ARG A 116 36.12 10.83 24.69
CA ARG A 116 35.60 11.91 25.55
C ARG A 116 35.08 13.14 24.83
N SER A 117 34.91 13.09 23.51
CA SER A 117 34.15 14.12 22.80
C SER A 117 32.65 13.89 22.93
N VAL A 118 31.89 14.98 22.95
CA VAL A 118 30.47 14.97 22.61
C VAL A 118 30.31 15.74 21.30
N CYS A 119 29.88 15.04 20.26
CA CYS A 119 29.65 15.60 18.94
C CYS A 119 28.18 16.01 18.81
N LEU A 120 27.95 17.31 18.61
CA LEU A 120 26.63 17.87 18.32
C LEU A 120 26.45 17.91 16.80
N HIS A 121 25.43 17.21 16.29
CA HIS A 121 25.04 17.19 14.88
C HIS A 121 23.72 17.92 14.66
N ALA A 122 23.59 18.53 13.49
CA ALA A 122 22.36 19.14 12.98
C ALA A 122 21.99 18.54 11.62
N LYS A 123 20.84 18.94 11.04
CA LYS A 123 20.42 18.53 9.69
C LYS A 123 21.53 18.65 8.63
N TYR A 124 22.36 19.69 8.67
CA TYR A 124 23.43 19.93 7.69
C TYR A 124 24.75 19.15 7.92
N GLY A 125 24.96 18.48 9.06
CA GLY A 125 26.21 17.77 9.36
C GLY A 125 26.61 17.84 10.83
N SER A 126 27.92 17.82 11.09
CA SER A 126 28.47 18.16 12.41
C SER A 126 28.39 19.68 12.64
N HIS A 127 27.89 20.07 13.81
CA HIS A 127 27.79 21.47 14.23
C HIS A 127 28.96 21.85 15.15
N TYR A 128 29.24 21.01 16.16
CA TYR A 128 30.31 21.28 17.13
C TYR A 128 30.80 19.97 17.77
N SER A 129 32.03 19.98 18.27
CA SER A 129 32.57 18.90 19.11
C SER A 129 33.15 19.54 20.37
N LEU A 130 32.60 19.16 21.52
CA LEU A 130 33.06 19.60 22.85
C LEU A 130 33.74 18.42 23.55
N ARG A 131 34.61 18.69 24.54
CA ARG A 131 35.33 17.63 25.26
C ARG A 131 35.00 17.61 26.75
N ILE A 132 34.65 16.43 27.26
CA ILE A 132 34.40 16.17 28.68
C ILE A 132 35.74 15.79 29.37
N PRO A 133 35.97 16.15 30.65
CA PRO A 133 37.23 15.82 31.34
C PRO A 133 37.48 14.31 31.46
N ARG A 134 36.44 13.55 31.84
CA ARG A 134 36.45 12.11 32.10
C ARG A 134 35.76 11.32 30.98
N MET A 135 35.94 10.00 30.99
CA MET A 135 35.20 9.07 30.13
C MET A 135 33.73 9.07 30.52
N GLY A 136 32.87 9.43 29.57
CA GLY A 136 31.43 9.33 29.73
C GLY A 136 30.96 7.89 29.57
N ARG A 137 29.96 7.49 30.36
CA ARG A 137 29.28 6.19 30.25
C ARG A 137 27.90 6.32 29.59
N ASP A 138 27.17 7.40 29.89
CA ASP A 138 25.78 7.59 29.44
C ASP A 138 25.42 9.08 29.28
N MET A 139 24.30 9.38 28.61
CA MET A 139 23.78 10.74 28.46
C MET A 139 22.23 10.81 28.46
N ALA A 140 21.72 11.90 29.05
CA ALA A 140 20.31 12.28 29.01
C ALA A 140 20.17 13.76 28.65
N TYR A 141 19.03 14.15 28.06
CA TYR A 141 18.74 15.53 27.70
C TYR A 141 17.54 16.05 28.50
N ASP A 142 17.69 17.24 29.10
CA ASP A 142 16.59 17.95 29.75
C ASP A 142 15.95 18.97 28.79
N CYS A 143 14.72 18.67 28.38
CA CYS A 143 13.94 19.50 27.46
C CYS A 143 13.38 20.80 28.09
N TRP A 144 13.48 20.98 29.41
CA TRP A 144 13.00 22.19 30.10
C TRP A 144 14.11 23.20 30.40
N SER A 145 15.33 22.73 30.66
CA SER A 145 16.50 23.61 30.87
C SER A 145 17.48 23.65 29.69
N CYS A 146 17.24 22.86 28.63
CA CYS A 146 18.16 22.64 27.52
C CYS A 146 19.55 22.16 27.98
N ASP A 147 19.62 21.46 29.11
CA ASP A 147 20.86 20.84 29.61
C ASP A 147 21.03 19.44 29.03
N LEU A 148 22.18 19.19 28.39
CA LEU A 148 22.68 17.84 28.18
C LEU A 148 23.42 17.39 29.44
N LEU A 149 22.97 16.27 30.00
CA LEU A 149 23.54 15.61 31.17
C LEU A 149 24.43 14.47 30.68
N CYS A 150 25.67 14.38 31.16
CA CYS A 150 26.58 13.30 30.80
C CYS A 150 27.10 12.59 32.05
N ALA A 151 26.73 11.31 32.19
CA ALA A 151 27.26 10.38 33.17
C ALA A 151 28.72 10.08 32.85
N ALA A 152 29.58 9.95 33.85
CA ALA A 152 31.00 9.69 33.65
C ALA A 152 31.60 8.81 34.75
N SER A 153 32.80 8.31 34.48
CA SER A 153 33.67 7.67 35.48
C SER A 153 34.27 8.71 36.44
N SER A 154 33.37 9.30 37.24
CA SER A 154 33.59 10.33 38.27
C SER A 154 32.29 10.57 39.06
N PRO A 155 32.36 11.13 40.29
CA PRO A 155 31.17 11.57 41.04
C PRO A 155 30.49 12.80 40.42
N ASP A 156 31.16 13.51 39.51
CA ASP A 156 30.58 14.63 38.78
C ASP A 156 29.64 14.14 37.65
N LEU A 157 28.35 14.45 37.76
CA LEU A 157 27.45 14.53 36.62
C LEU A 157 27.69 15.85 35.87
N TYR A 158 28.23 15.78 34.65
CA TYR A 158 28.50 16.98 33.86
C TYR A 158 27.22 17.55 33.24
N ARG A 159 27.02 18.86 33.40
CA ARG A 159 25.90 19.62 32.83
C ARG A 159 26.41 20.54 31.72
N ILE A 160 25.94 20.35 30.50
CA ILE A 160 26.27 21.16 29.33
C ILE A 160 25.00 21.86 28.87
N ASN A 161 24.88 23.16 29.13
CA ASN A 161 23.72 23.92 28.71
C ASN A 161 23.84 24.30 27.24
N LEU A 162 22.90 23.83 26.41
CA LEU A 162 22.94 23.99 24.95
C LEU A 162 22.44 25.37 24.48
N GLU A 163 21.63 26.08 25.29
CA GLU A 163 21.19 27.45 25.02
C GLU A 163 22.34 28.44 25.24
N GLN A 164 23.05 28.32 26.38
CA GLN A 164 24.16 29.21 26.75
C GLN A 164 25.50 28.80 26.14
N GLY A 165 25.61 27.57 25.61
CA GLY A 165 26.86 27.02 25.07
C GLY A 165 27.96 26.82 26.12
N ARG A 166 27.58 26.49 27.37
CA ARG A 166 28.50 26.48 28.53
C ARG A 166 28.35 25.21 29.37
N PHE A 167 29.47 24.76 29.93
CA PHE A 167 29.43 23.88 31.09
C PHE A 167 28.88 24.65 32.30
N LEU A 168 27.86 24.10 32.94
CA LEU A 168 27.40 24.53 34.26
C LEU A 168 28.17 23.78 35.35
N SER A 169 27.97 24.18 36.61
CA SER A 169 28.39 23.37 37.77
C SER A 169 27.82 21.95 37.64
N SER A 170 28.69 20.94 37.78
CA SER A 170 28.29 19.55 37.90
C SER A 170 27.34 19.32 39.08
N LEU A 171 26.55 18.25 39.02
CA LEU A 171 25.92 17.69 40.23
C LEU A 171 26.89 16.66 40.79
N ASN A 172 27.27 16.81 42.07
CA ASN A 172 28.22 15.91 42.72
C ASN A 172 27.46 14.79 43.44
N THR A 173 27.60 13.54 42.98
CA THR A 173 27.11 12.35 43.68
C THR A 173 28.03 11.97 44.84
N GLN A 174 27.56 11.09 45.72
CA GLN A 174 28.41 10.41 46.70
C GLN A 174 29.07 9.15 46.10
N SER A 175 28.45 8.52 45.09
CA SER A 175 29.05 7.38 44.38
C SER A 175 30.29 7.80 43.56
N PRO A 176 31.34 6.97 43.49
CA PRO A 176 32.64 7.32 42.89
C PRO A 176 32.60 7.46 41.37
N ALA A 177 31.60 6.84 40.73
CA ALA A 177 31.34 6.90 39.31
C ALA A 177 29.84 6.69 39.02
N ILE A 178 29.37 7.20 37.89
CA ILE A 178 27.96 7.16 37.45
C ILE A 178 27.87 6.37 36.15
N ASN A 179 27.06 5.31 36.14
CA ASN A 179 26.83 4.45 34.98
C ASN A 179 25.75 4.98 34.06
N VAL A 180 24.57 5.27 34.63
CA VAL A 180 23.35 5.62 33.88
C VAL A 180 22.71 6.87 34.46
N VAL A 181 22.12 7.69 33.59
CA VAL A 181 21.39 8.90 33.94
C VAL A 181 20.04 8.89 33.24
N SER A 182 18.97 8.96 34.01
CA SER A 182 17.59 8.94 33.51
C SER A 182 16.86 10.20 33.97
N ARG A 183 16.02 10.79 33.11
CA ARG A 183 15.16 11.94 33.43
C ARG A 183 13.70 11.52 33.37
N SER A 184 12.93 11.86 34.41
CA SER A 184 11.48 11.74 34.39
C SER A 184 10.85 12.87 33.55
N ASN A 185 10.08 12.52 32.52
CA ASN A 185 9.40 13.51 31.66
C ASN A 185 8.30 14.28 32.42
N VAL A 186 7.64 13.63 33.39
CA VAL A 186 6.52 14.19 34.16
C VAL A 186 6.98 15.14 35.28
N HIS A 187 8.07 14.81 35.96
CA HIS A 187 8.51 15.53 37.18
C HIS A 187 9.79 16.34 37.00
N GLY A 188 10.65 16.00 36.02
CA GLY A 188 11.97 16.58 35.86
C GLY A 188 12.97 16.20 36.96
N LEU A 189 12.65 15.18 37.76
CA LEU A 189 13.64 14.49 38.59
C LEU A 189 14.60 13.72 37.69
N ILE A 190 15.88 13.80 38.01
CA ILE A 190 16.96 13.06 37.36
C ILE A 190 17.41 11.98 38.35
N ALA A 191 17.54 10.73 37.89
CA ALA A 191 18.15 9.65 38.65
C ALA A 191 19.51 9.31 38.06
N CYS A 192 20.50 9.12 38.93
CA CYS A 192 21.86 8.70 38.59
C CYS A 192 22.11 7.32 39.23
N GLY A 193 22.41 6.31 38.41
CA GLY A 193 22.82 4.98 38.87
C GLY A 193 24.33 4.96 39.13
N GLY A 194 24.73 4.74 40.39
CA GLY A 194 26.13 4.69 40.81
C GLY A 194 26.74 3.28 40.77
N GLU A 195 28.08 3.25 40.73
CA GLU A 195 28.88 2.01 40.84
C GLU A 195 28.66 1.32 42.21
N ASP A 196 28.37 2.09 43.28
CA ASP A 196 28.04 1.62 44.65
C ASP A 196 26.71 0.83 44.78
N GLY A 197 25.99 0.54 43.70
CA GLY A 197 24.65 -0.07 43.76
C GLY A 197 23.55 0.86 44.30
N SER A 198 23.84 2.15 44.48
CA SER A 198 22.90 3.18 44.93
C SER A 198 22.45 4.09 43.79
N VAL A 199 21.16 4.45 43.79
CA VAL A 199 20.58 5.47 42.92
C VAL A 199 20.48 6.79 43.68
N GLU A 200 20.97 7.88 43.10
CA GLU A 200 20.81 9.24 43.62
C GLU A 200 19.85 10.04 42.74
N CYS A 201 18.84 10.65 43.36
CA CYS A 201 17.83 11.47 42.69
C CYS A 201 18.11 12.97 42.91
N PHE A 202 18.04 13.77 41.85
CA PHE A 202 18.32 15.21 41.82
C PHE A 202 17.14 16.01 41.28
N ASP A 203 16.95 17.22 41.83
CA ASP A 203 16.08 18.27 41.29
C ASP A 203 16.96 19.45 40.81
N LEU A 204 16.88 19.80 39.53
CA LEU A 204 17.65 20.89 38.92
C LEU A 204 17.39 22.26 39.59
N ARG A 205 16.24 22.44 40.25
CA ARG A 205 15.87 23.67 40.96
C ARG A 205 16.64 23.81 42.27
N ARG A 206 16.86 22.70 42.98
CA ARG A 206 17.64 22.65 44.23
C ARG A 206 19.14 22.48 44.00
N LYS A 207 19.54 21.84 42.89
CA LYS A 207 20.94 21.51 42.52
C LYS A 207 21.70 20.61 43.51
N SER A 208 21.05 20.15 44.57
CA SER A 208 21.51 19.09 45.48
C SER A 208 20.84 17.77 45.13
N SER A 209 21.39 16.66 45.63
CA SER A 209 20.61 15.43 45.74
C SER A 209 19.40 15.66 46.66
N VAL A 210 18.31 14.96 46.34
CA VAL A 210 17.01 14.98 47.02
C VAL A 210 16.84 13.71 47.86
N GLY A 211 17.39 12.59 47.39
CA GLY A 211 17.47 11.33 48.12
C GLY A 211 18.49 10.38 47.48
N ARG A 212 19.05 9.49 48.30
CA ARG A 212 19.90 8.36 47.88
C ARG A 212 19.20 7.07 48.33
N ILE A 213 19.01 6.14 47.40
CA ILE A 213 18.36 4.85 47.64
C ILE A 213 19.37 3.75 47.30
N ASN A 214 19.66 2.85 48.23
CA ASN A 214 20.54 1.71 47.98
C ASN A 214 19.73 0.62 47.28
N ALA A 215 19.75 0.62 45.93
CA ALA A 215 18.82 -0.19 45.13
C ALA A 215 19.11 -1.70 45.17
N VAL A 216 20.37 -2.05 45.46
CA VAL A 216 20.91 -3.42 45.42
C VAL A 216 20.80 -4.15 46.77
N MET A 217 20.98 -3.45 47.89
CA MET A 217 20.95 -4.07 49.23
C MET A 217 19.61 -4.79 49.55
N PRO A 218 18.42 -4.26 49.18
CA PRO A 218 17.15 -5.00 49.31
C PRO A 218 17.02 -6.23 48.40
N ALA A 219 17.83 -6.33 47.33
CA ALA A 219 17.83 -7.45 46.39
C ALA A 219 18.69 -8.65 46.86
N GLY A 220 19.31 -8.53 48.05
CA GLY A 220 20.07 -9.59 48.71
C GLY A 220 21.52 -9.73 48.26
N ASP A 221 21.96 -8.92 47.29
CA ASP A 221 23.36 -8.89 46.84
C ASP A 221 24.10 -7.71 47.49
N VAL A 222 25.43 -7.79 47.49
CA VAL A 222 26.35 -6.76 47.99
C VAL A 222 27.38 -6.49 46.89
N ASP A 223 27.87 -5.26 46.79
CA ASP A 223 28.91 -4.82 45.83
C ASP A 223 28.57 -4.98 44.32
N HIS A 224 27.27 -4.96 43.96
CA HIS A 224 26.83 -4.85 42.56
C HIS A 224 26.46 -3.41 42.18
N GLU A 225 26.83 -3.01 40.96
CA GLU A 225 26.53 -1.70 40.38
C GLU A 225 25.11 -1.59 39.79
N VAL A 226 24.61 -0.36 39.65
CA VAL A 226 23.40 -0.06 38.87
C VAL A 226 23.76 0.08 37.39
N THR A 227 23.10 -0.69 36.52
CA THR A 227 23.39 -0.74 35.08
C THR A 227 22.27 -0.19 34.19
N ALA A 228 21.06 0.00 34.73
CA ALA A 228 19.95 0.65 34.04
C ALA A 228 19.02 1.38 35.03
N VAL A 229 18.47 2.53 34.63
CA VAL A 229 17.43 3.27 35.38
C VAL A 229 16.42 3.85 34.41
N GLN A 230 15.14 3.61 34.62
CA GLN A 230 14.05 4.13 33.78
C GLN A 230 12.83 4.53 34.62
N PHE A 231 12.46 5.81 34.58
CA PHE A 231 11.17 6.28 35.07
C PHE A 231 10.04 5.89 34.11
N ASP A 232 8.84 5.66 34.65
CA ASP A 232 7.65 5.58 33.81
C ASP A 232 7.38 6.92 33.10
N GLU A 233 6.99 6.85 31.83
CA GLU A 233 6.78 8.03 30.98
C GLU A 233 5.44 8.73 31.24
N VAL A 234 4.43 8.01 31.76
CA VAL A 234 3.03 8.48 31.83
C VAL A 234 2.61 8.84 33.25
N GLN A 235 2.80 7.93 34.22
CA GLN A 235 2.41 8.11 35.62
C GLN A 235 3.54 8.72 36.47
N GLY A 236 4.81 8.52 36.07
CA GLY A 236 5.98 9.21 36.61
C GLY A 236 6.43 8.83 38.03
N TYR A 237 5.59 8.13 38.81
CA TYR A 237 5.89 7.76 40.20
C TYR A 237 6.64 6.43 40.35
N LEU A 238 6.59 5.56 39.34
CA LEU A 238 7.38 4.32 39.30
C LEU A 238 8.75 4.56 38.67
N MET A 239 9.78 3.99 39.30
CA MET A 239 11.16 3.97 38.83
C MET A 239 11.65 2.51 38.81
N ALA A 240 12.03 2.00 37.63
CA ALA A 240 12.67 0.71 37.51
C ALA A 240 14.20 0.87 37.50
N VAL A 241 14.89 0.02 38.27
CA VAL A 241 16.34 0.01 38.43
C VAL A 241 16.86 -1.39 38.14
N GLY A 242 17.88 -1.53 37.31
CA GLY A 242 18.55 -2.79 36.99
C GLY A 242 19.94 -2.85 37.61
N SER A 243 20.29 -3.99 38.22
CA SER A 243 21.63 -4.27 38.71
C SER A 243 22.47 -5.08 37.73
N SER A 244 23.79 -5.10 37.93
CA SER A 244 24.69 -5.99 37.19
C SER A 244 24.47 -7.48 37.46
N ALA A 245 23.73 -7.84 38.51
CA ALA A 245 23.38 -9.23 38.86
C ALA A 245 22.19 -9.81 38.07
N GLY A 246 21.56 -9.02 37.20
CA GLY A 246 20.34 -9.45 36.47
C GLY A 246 19.04 -9.25 37.26
N LYS A 247 19.06 -8.47 38.34
CA LYS A 247 17.87 -8.16 39.15
C LYS A 247 17.30 -6.78 38.84
N VAL A 248 16.02 -6.75 38.48
CA VAL A 248 15.21 -5.55 38.26
C VAL A 248 14.41 -5.25 39.53
N SER A 249 14.67 -4.10 40.14
CA SER A 249 13.93 -3.59 41.29
C SER A 249 13.02 -2.43 40.87
N ILE A 250 11.72 -2.54 41.16
CA ILE A 250 10.76 -1.45 40.96
C ILE A 250 10.59 -0.70 42.27
N TYR A 251 10.81 0.62 42.25
CA TYR A 251 10.60 1.55 43.34
C TYR A 251 9.42 2.48 43.04
N ASP A 252 8.64 2.83 44.06
CA ASP A 252 7.80 4.04 44.06
C ASP A 252 8.68 5.18 44.59
N LEU A 253 8.66 6.36 43.96
CA LEU A 253 9.36 7.57 44.44
C LEU A 253 9.06 7.96 45.90
N ARG A 254 8.00 7.41 46.51
CA ARG A 254 7.58 7.63 47.90
C ARG A 254 8.17 6.64 48.90
N MET A 255 8.77 5.53 48.46
CA MET A 255 9.22 4.42 49.31
C MET A 255 10.73 4.16 49.15
N SER A 256 11.42 3.90 50.26
CA SER A 256 12.84 3.53 50.27
C SER A 256 13.09 2.11 49.79
N ASP A 257 12.09 1.25 49.94
CA ASP A 257 12.18 -0.19 49.72
C ASP A 257 11.47 -0.53 48.40
N PRO A 258 11.95 -1.54 47.65
CA PRO A 258 11.36 -1.88 46.36
C PRO A 258 9.96 -2.50 46.52
N VAL A 259 9.03 -2.05 45.68
CA VAL A 259 7.69 -2.64 45.53
C VAL A 259 7.78 -4.09 45.05
N ARG A 260 8.72 -4.35 44.14
CA ARG A 260 8.98 -5.65 43.50
C ARG A 260 10.46 -5.78 43.17
N ILE A 261 10.99 -6.98 43.33
CA ILE A 261 12.30 -7.40 42.82
C ILE A 261 12.05 -8.60 41.91
N LYS A 262 12.65 -8.59 40.73
CA LYS A 262 12.51 -9.65 39.73
C LYS A 262 13.86 -9.98 39.10
N ASP A 263 14.19 -11.25 39.09
CA ASP A 263 15.50 -11.76 38.70
C ASP A 263 15.43 -12.44 37.32
N HIS A 264 16.43 -12.15 36.47
CA HIS A 264 16.56 -12.73 35.14
C HIS A 264 17.12 -14.17 35.16
N MET A 265 17.66 -14.65 36.28
CA MET A 265 18.27 -15.98 36.52
C MET A 265 19.59 -16.26 35.77
N TYR A 266 19.98 -15.44 34.78
CA TYR A 266 21.24 -15.63 34.04
C TYR A 266 22.47 -15.04 34.74
N GLY A 267 22.28 -14.14 35.72
CA GLY A 267 23.39 -13.48 36.45
C GLY A 267 24.14 -12.43 35.62
N SER A 268 23.59 -12.02 34.48
CA SER A 268 24.16 -11.04 33.54
C SER A 268 23.52 -9.65 33.72
N PRO A 269 24.23 -8.56 33.33
CA PRO A 269 23.81 -7.20 33.66
C PRO A 269 22.60 -6.74 32.84
N ILE A 270 21.67 -6.05 33.48
CA ILE A 270 20.51 -5.46 32.80
C ILE A 270 20.96 -4.22 32.02
N LEU A 271 20.86 -4.27 30.70
CA LEU A 271 21.41 -3.27 29.78
C LEU A 271 20.43 -2.13 29.46
N ASN A 272 19.13 -2.40 29.52
CA ASN A 272 18.08 -1.42 29.28
C ASN A 272 16.77 -1.85 29.96
N ILE A 273 15.96 -0.88 30.37
CA ILE A 273 14.62 -1.08 30.90
C ILE A 273 13.72 -0.05 30.23
N LYS A 274 12.59 -0.48 29.66
CA LYS A 274 11.62 0.43 29.03
C LYS A 274 10.21 0.10 29.48
N TRP A 275 9.50 1.14 29.92
CA TRP A 275 8.06 1.09 30.17
C TRP A 275 7.34 1.14 28.82
N HIS A 276 6.31 0.31 28.67
CA HIS A 276 5.54 0.22 27.45
C HIS A 276 4.05 0.14 27.77
N GLN A 277 3.33 1.19 27.40
CA GLN A 277 1.87 1.27 27.54
C GLN A 277 1.23 1.27 26.15
N THR A 278 0.12 0.54 26.01
CA THR A 278 -0.67 0.42 24.79
C THR A 278 -2.15 0.56 25.13
N LEU A 279 -2.96 1.01 24.17
CA LEU A 279 -4.40 1.22 24.37
C LEU A 279 -5.16 -0.06 24.76
N ASN A 280 -4.60 -1.23 24.45
CA ASN A 280 -5.15 -2.55 24.78
C ASN A 280 -4.80 -3.01 26.21
N SER A 281 -3.80 -2.39 26.87
CA SER A 281 -3.35 -2.76 28.21
C SER A 281 -3.57 -1.59 29.18
N ALA A 282 -4.57 -1.73 30.05
CA ALA A 282 -4.89 -0.71 31.06
C ALA A 282 -3.72 -0.44 32.03
N GLU A 283 -2.84 -1.43 32.22
CA GLU A 283 -1.61 -1.31 33.02
C GLU A 283 -0.37 -1.24 32.10
N PRO A 284 0.63 -0.40 32.42
CA PRO A 284 1.87 -0.34 31.66
C PRO A 284 2.70 -1.60 31.89
N LYS A 285 3.25 -2.18 30.82
CA LYS A 285 4.12 -3.36 30.89
C LYS A 285 5.58 -2.95 30.93
N LEU A 286 6.42 -3.73 31.60
CA LEU A 286 7.85 -3.48 31.68
C LEU A 286 8.60 -4.43 30.74
N VAL A 287 9.50 -3.86 29.93
CA VAL A 287 10.38 -4.59 29.02
C VAL A 287 11.80 -4.45 29.54
N THR A 288 12.41 -5.56 29.93
CA THR A 288 13.71 -5.60 30.60
C THR A 288 14.71 -6.39 29.75
N ALA A 289 15.86 -5.76 29.47
CA ALA A 289 16.90 -6.28 28.59
C ALA A 289 18.07 -6.85 29.40
N ASP A 290 18.32 -8.14 29.24
CA ASP A 290 19.58 -8.79 29.64
C ASP A 290 20.52 -8.88 28.42
N SER A 291 21.77 -9.31 28.59
CA SER A 291 22.70 -9.57 27.47
C SER A 291 22.23 -10.71 26.54
N HIS A 292 21.41 -11.62 27.07
CA HIS A 292 20.96 -12.84 26.38
C HIS A 292 19.45 -12.90 26.11
N VAL A 293 18.62 -12.26 26.93
CA VAL A 293 17.16 -12.43 26.89
C VAL A 293 16.44 -11.11 27.17
N VAL A 294 15.43 -10.80 26.37
CA VAL A 294 14.45 -9.76 26.70
C VAL A 294 13.28 -10.41 27.45
N ARG A 295 12.82 -9.81 28.54
CA ARG A 295 11.58 -10.24 29.22
C ARG A 295 10.55 -9.11 29.20
N ILE A 296 9.31 -9.46 28.88
CA ILE A 296 8.15 -8.57 28.91
C ILE A 296 7.23 -9.08 30.01
N TRP A 297 6.88 -8.20 30.96
CA TRP A 297 6.16 -8.58 32.15
C TRP A 297 5.38 -7.43 32.79
N ASP A 298 4.38 -7.79 33.58
CA ASP A 298 3.44 -6.83 34.15
C ASP A 298 3.94 -6.44 35.55
N PRO A 299 4.14 -5.14 35.86
CA PRO A 299 4.82 -4.70 37.08
C PRO A 299 4.02 -5.05 38.35
N ASN A 300 2.69 -5.04 38.25
CA ASN A 300 1.75 -5.20 39.37
C ASN A 300 1.48 -6.66 39.73
N THR A 301 1.53 -7.60 38.77
CA THR A 301 1.47 -9.04 39.09
C THR A 301 2.86 -9.66 39.24
N GLY A 302 3.83 -9.22 38.44
CA GLY A 302 5.17 -9.81 38.31
C GLY A 302 5.26 -10.92 37.27
N ASP A 303 4.17 -11.28 36.59
CA ASP A 303 4.11 -12.42 35.67
C ASP A 303 4.87 -12.20 34.36
N ASN A 304 5.51 -13.25 33.84
CA ASN A 304 6.19 -13.22 32.54
C ASN A 304 5.19 -13.41 31.40
N MET A 305 4.90 -12.34 30.65
CA MET A 305 4.07 -12.42 29.44
C MET A 305 4.83 -13.14 28.32
N THR A 306 6.05 -12.70 28.01
CA THR A 306 6.94 -13.33 26.99
C THR A 306 8.41 -13.15 27.33
N SER A 307 9.24 -14.10 26.89
CA SER A 307 10.66 -13.87 26.63
C SER A 307 10.90 -13.71 25.13
N ILE A 308 11.94 -12.95 24.76
CA ILE A 308 12.52 -12.91 23.41
C ILE A 308 13.98 -13.35 23.55
N GLU A 309 14.31 -14.45 22.89
CA GLU A 309 15.66 -15.03 22.86
C GLU A 309 16.21 -14.89 21.43
N PRO A 310 17.16 -13.98 21.17
CA PRO A 310 17.76 -13.84 19.85
C PRO A 310 18.78 -14.96 19.59
N ASN A 311 18.53 -15.78 18.55
CA ASN A 311 19.45 -16.83 18.10
C ASN A 311 20.83 -16.34 17.58
N ALA A 312 21.15 -15.04 17.68
CA ALA A 312 22.17 -14.38 16.86
C ALA A 312 22.96 -13.31 17.64
N GLY A 313 23.83 -13.77 18.56
CA GLY A 313 24.74 -12.91 19.31
C GLY A 313 24.13 -12.25 20.54
N THR A 314 24.96 -11.47 21.23
CA THR A 314 24.63 -10.69 22.43
C THR A 314 23.79 -9.45 22.10
N ILE A 315 22.94 -9.07 23.04
CA ILE A 315 22.14 -7.83 23.01
C ILE A 315 22.97 -6.68 23.57
N ASN A 316 22.90 -5.50 22.93
CA ASN A 316 23.53 -4.25 23.37
C ASN A 316 22.51 -3.15 23.72
N ASP A 317 21.33 -3.20 23.10
CA ASP A 317 20.26 -2.22 23.30
C ASP A 317 18.90 -2.75 22.81
N ILE A 318 17.81 -2.13 23.26
CA ILE A 318 16.46 -2.39 22.79
C ILE A 318 15.78 -1.09 22.42
N CYS A 319 15.20 -1.02 21.23
CA CYS A 319 14.27 0.04 20.87
C CYS A 319 12.85 -0.51 20.75
N ILE A 320 11.89 0.26 21.26
CA ILE A 320 10.47 -0.07 21.27
C ILE A 320 9.74 1.13 20.68
N PHE A 321 8.78 0.87 19.80
CA PHE A 321 7.92 1.93 19.28
C PHE A 321 6.79 2.19 20.28
N ARG A 322 6.52 3.48 20.57
CA ARG A 322 5.38 3.87 21.43
C ARG A 322 4.07 3.30 20.86
N GLU A 323 3.14 2.95 21.75
CA GLU A 323 1.78 2.45 21.44
C GLU A 323 1.67 1.18 20.57
N SER A 324 2.77 0.51 20.21
CA SER A 324 2.77 -0.58 19.21
C SER A 324 3.65 -1.78 19.60
N GLY A 325 3.24 -2.97 19.18
CA GLY A 325 3.90 -4.23 19.54
C GLY A 325 5.24 -4.52 18.84
N LEU A 326 5.88 -3.51 18.22
CA LEU A 326 7.10 -3.66 17.42
C LEU A 326 8.36 -3.28 18.22
N MET A 327 9.38 -4.13 18.17
CA MET A 327 10.68 -3.94 18.81
C MET A 327 11.84 -4.19 17.85
N LEU A 328 12.93 -3.45 18.05
CA LEU A 328 14.22 -3.62 17.37
C LEU A 328 15.28 -3.92 18.42
N LEU A 329 16.07 -4.97 18.24
CA LEU A 329 17.20 -5.26 19.14
C LEU A 329 18.52 -4.82 18.47
N ALA A 330 19.33 -4.06 19.18
CA ALA A 330 20.73 -3.85 18.79
C ALA A 330 21.52 -5.08 19.25
N LEU A 331 22.07 -5.83 18.30
CA LEU A 331 22.86 -7.02 18.57
C LEU A 331 24.31 -6.87 18.06
N ASP A 332 25.18 -7.76 18.52
CA ASP A 332 26.52 -8.02 17.95
C ASP A 332 26.47 -8.78 16.62
N CYS A 333 25.53 -8.39 15.75
CA CYS A 333 25.32 -8.98 14.43
C CYS A 333 25.06 -7.89 13.39
N SER A 334 25.40 -8.22 12.13
CA SER A 334 25.23 -7.32 10.99
C SER A 334 23.79 -6.86 10.78
N GLN A 335 22.78 -7.70 11.07
CA GLN A 335 21.37 -7.34 10.93
C GLN A 335 20.79 -6.88 12.27
N ILE A 336 19.96 -5.85 12.26
CA ILE A 336 19.04 -5.56 13.36
C ILE A 336 17.81 -6.47 13.18
N PRO A 337 17.54 -7.45 14.08
CA PRO A 337 16.31 -8.18 14.06
C PRO A 337 15.14 -7.32 14.57
N SER A 338 13.99 -7.55 13.96
CA SER A 338 12.72 -6.93 14.31
C SER A 338 11.77 -8.01 14.83
N TYR A 339 11.17 -7.72 15.99
CA TYR A 339 10.24 -8.61 16.68
C TYR A 339 8.89 -7.91 16.81
N PHE A 340 7.81 -8.61 16.49
CA PHE A 340 6.45 -8.12 16.62
C PHE A 340 5.63 -9.05 17.52
N ILE A 341 4.85 -8.45 18.42
CA ILE A 341 3.98 -9.15 19.37
C ILE A 341 2.56 -8.52 19.28
N PRO A 342 1.63 -9.12 18.52
CA PRO A 342 0.27 -8.58 18.36
C PRO A 342 -0.47 -8.43 19.69
N ALA A 343 -0.21 -9.32 20.64
CA ALA A 343 -0.82 -9.30 21.98
C ALA A 343 -0.31 -8.16 22.88
N LEU A 344 0.78 -7.48 22.50
CA LEU A 344 1.31 -6.32 23.23
C LEU A 344 0.64 -5.03 22.74
N GLY A 345 0.48 -4.91 21.42
CA GLY A 345 -0.18 -3.79 20.76
C GLY A 345 -0.15 -3.96 19.23
N PRO A 346 -0.91 -3.12 18.50
CA PRO A 346 -0.94 -3.14 17.02
C PRO A 346 0.43 -2.80 16.41
N ALA A 347 0.57 -2.98 15.10
CA ALA A 347 1.73 -2.47 14.37
C ALA A 347 1.69 -0.93 14.31
N PRO A 348 2.84 -0.24 14.22
CA PRO A 348 2.85 1.20 14.02
C PRO A 348 2.30 1.56 12.62
N LYS A 349 1.71 2.75 12.49
CA LYS A 349 0.93 3.21 11.31
C LYS A 349 1.64 3.07 9.95
N TRP A 350 2.96 3.10 9.92
CA TRP A 350 3.79 2.93 8.71
C TRP A 350 4.00 1.46 8.30
N CYS A 351 3.47 0.52 9.09
CA CYS A 351 3.71 -0.92 8.98
C CYS A 351 2.44 -1.77 9.09
N SER A 352 1.27 -1.24 8.74
CA SER A 352 -0.02 -1.97 8.78
C SER A 352 0.00 -3.31 8.03
N TYR A 353 0.73 -3.40 6.92
CA TYR A 353 0.94 -4.65 6.16
C TYR A 353 1.55 -5.80 6.99
N LEU A 354 2.24 -5.48 8.10
CA LEU A 354 2.76 -6.48 9.03
C LEU A 354 1.59 -7.19 9.76
N GLU A 355 0.51 -6.49 10.09
CA GLU A 355 -0.68 -7.07 10.72
C GLU A 355 -1.37 -8.04 9.76
N ASN A 356 -1.65 -7.61 8.53
CA ASN A 356 -2.18 -8.47 7.46
C ASN A 356 -1.33 -9.74 7.28
N LEU A 357 0.00 -9.61 7.19
CA LEU A 357 0.89 -10.77 7.07
C LEU A 357 0.88 -11.68 8.31
N THR A 358 0.65 -11.14 9.51
CA THR A 358 0.45 -11.99 10.69
C THR A 358 -0.91 -12.68 10.67
N GLU A 359 -1.98 -12.02 10.24
CA GLU A 359 -3.33 -12.57 10.09
C GLU A 359 -3.36 -13.68 9.02
N GLU A 360 -2.77 -13.45 7.85
CA GLU A 360 -2.53 -14.49 6.81
C GLU A 360 -1.74 -15.69 7.37
N MET A 361 -0.76 -15.46 8.26
CA MET A 361 -0.02 -16.53 8.94
C MET A 361 -0.83 -17.24 10.05
N GLU A 362 -1.85 -16.60 10.61
CA GLU A 362 -2.79 -17.23 11.54
C GLU A 362 -3.85 -18.06 10.79
N GLU A 363 -4.48 -17.50 9.76
CA GLU A 363 -5.40 -18.21 8.87
C GLU A 363 -4.71 -19.39 8.17
N GLY A 364 -3.52 -19.17 7.63
CA GLY A 364 -2.70 -20.18 6.97
C GLY A 364 -2.23 -21.32 7.88
N SER A 365 -2.43 -21.23 9.21
CA SER A 365 -2.24 -22.38 10.11
C SER A 365 -3.38 -23.40 9.99
N GLN A 366 -4.57 -22.99 9.54
CA GLN A 366 -5.74 -23.84 9.29
C GLN A 366 -5.75 -24.42 7.87
N THR A 367 -4.61 -24.93 7.37
CA THR A 367 -4.51 -25.45 6.00
C THR A 367 -5.64 -26.42 5.64
N THR A 368 -6.39 -26.07 4.60
CA THR A 368 -7.47 -26.84 4.00
C THR A 368 -6.90 -28.03 3.22
N ILE A 369 -6.64 -29.13 3.93
CA ILE A 369 -6.06 -30.41 3.44
C ILE A 369 -6.81 -31.05 2.24
N TYR A 370 -7.93 -30.47 1.81
CA TYR A 370 -8.84 -31.01 0.78
C TYR A 370 -8.81 -30.28 -0.57
N ASP A 371 -8.15 -29.12 -0.70
CA ASP A 371 -8.30 -28.29 -1.92
C ASP A 371 -7.66 -28.89 -3.19
N ASP A 372 -6.58 -29.67 -3.03
CA ASP A 372 -5.94 -30.44 -4.12
C ASP A 372 -6.70 -31.77 -4.43
N TYR A 373 -7.78 -32.10 -3.70
CA TYR A 373 -8.51 -33.38 -3.79
C TYR A 373 -9.91 -33.26 -4.41
N LYS A 374 -10.16 -33.98 -5.51
CA LYS A 374 -11.50 -34.10 -6.10
C LYS A 374 -12.25 -35.30 -5.53
N PHE A 375 -13.47 -35.08 -5.04
CA PHE A 375 -14.40 -36.15 -4.66
C PHE A 375 -15.02 -36.81 -5.91
N LEU A 376 -15.08 -38.15 -5.91
CA LEU A 376 -15.68 -38.98 -6.96
C LEU A 376 -16.63 -40.02 -6.35
N THR A 377 -17.80 -40.19 -6.97
CA THR A 377 -18.66 -41.36 -6.72
C THR A 377 -18.10 -42.60 -7.42
N LYS A 378 -18.55 -43.80 -7.02
CA LYS A 378 -18.15 -45.08 -7.65
C LYS A 378 -18.35 -45.07 -9.17
N GLU A 379 -19.51 -44.60 -9.65
CA GLU A 379 -19.80 -44.48 -11.08
C GLU A 379 -18.79 -43.59 -11.83
N HIS A 380 -18.36 -42.47 -11.25
CA HIS A 380 -17.35 -41.61 -11.89
C HIS A 380 -15.96 -42.26 -11.92
N LEU A 381 -15.68 -43.14 -10.97
CA LEU A 381 -14.43 -43.87 -10.87
C LEU A 381 -14.38 -45.06 -11.85
N GLU A 382 -15.54 -45.71 -12.07
CA GLU A 382 -15.79 -46.71 -13.12
C GLU A 382 -15.69 -46.09 -14.52
N ARG A 383 -16.34 -44.94 -14.77
CA ARG A 383 -16.24 -44.18 -16.05
C ARG A 383 -14.81 -43.79 -16.42
N LEU A 384 -13.91 -43.67 -15.43
CA LEU A 384 -12.50 -43.33 -15.62
C LEU A 384 -11.56 -44.56 -15.60
N ASN A 385 -12.11 -45.78 -15.53
CA ASN A 385 -11.36 -47.05 -15.43
C ASN A 385 -10.37 -47.13 -14.24
N LEU A 386 -10.61 -46.37 -13.17
CA LEU A 386 -9.71 -46.27 -12.01
C LEU A 386 -9.99 -47.31 -10.91
N THR A 387 -10.92 -48.25 -11.13
CA THR A 387 -11.39 -49.23 -10.12
C THR A 387 -10.25 -50.04 -9.49
N ASN A 388 -9.19 -50.30 -10.25
CA ASN A 388 -7.98 -51.00 -9.81
C ASN A 388 -7.18 -50.27 -8.70
N LEU A 389 -7.46 -48.98 -8.45
CA LEU A 389 -6.81 -48.20 -7.39
C LEU A 389 -7.56 -48.26 -6.05
N ILE A 390 -8.76 -48.86 -5.99
CA ILE A 390 -9.57 -48.94 -4.78
C ILE A 390 -8.81 -49.78 -3.72
N GLY A 391 -8.51 -49.17 -2.58
CA GLY A 391 -7.69 -49.77 -1.52
C GLY A 391 -6.21 -49.37 -1.55
N THR A 392 -5.76 -48.61 -2.54
CA THR A 392 -4.43 -47.97 -2.53
C THR A 392 -4.48 -46.59 -1.86
N ASN A 393 -3.36 -46.13 -1.30
CA ASN A 393 -3.26 -44.81 -0.64
C ASN A 393 -3.53 -43.61 -1.57
N LEU A 394 -3.68 -43.83 -2.89
CA LEU A 394 -4.02 -42.81 -3.88
C LEU A 394 -5.52 -42.50 -3.97
N LEU A 395 -6.38 -43.32 -3.35
CA LEU A 395 -7.83 -43.12 -3.27
C LEU A 395 -8.31 -43.16 -1.81
N ARG A 396 -8.51 -41.98 -1.22
CA ARG A 396 -9.01 -41.89 0.16
C ARG A 396 -10.52 -42.04 0.18
N ALA A 397 -11.00 -43.23 0.56
CA ALA A 397 -12.42 -43.50 0.73
C ALA A 397 -13.06 -42.57 1.77
N TYR A 398 -14.23 -42.01 1.47
CA TYR A 398 -14.99 -41.14 2.37
C TYR A 398 -16.50 -41.27 2.12
N MET A 399 -17.23 -41.69 3.15
CA MET A 399 -18.69 -41.87 3.22
C MET A 399 -19.29 -42.76 2.10
N HIS A 400 -19.41 -42.24 0.89
CA HIS A 400 -20.02 -42.90 -0.28
C HIS A 400 -19.21 -42.70 -1.59
N GLY A 401 -18.00 -42.16 -1.51
CA GLY A 401 -17.10 -41.95 -2.64
C GLY A 401 -15.63 -42.02 -2.24
N PHE A 402 -14.76 -41.51 -3.12
CA PHE A 402 -13.31 -41.46 -2.93
C PHE A 402 -12.79 -40.07 -3.28
N PHE A 403 -11.84 -39.57 -2.49
CA PHE A 403 -11.01 -38.44 -2.87
C PHE A 403 -9.77 -38.92 -3.64
N ILE A 404 -9.45 -38.23 -4.74
CA ILE A 404 -8.24 -38.41 -5.56
C ILE A 404 -7.54 -37.07 -5.76
N ASP A 405 -6.22 -37.05 -5.88
CA ASP A 405 -5.48 -35.86 -6.32
C ASP A 405 -6.05 -35.33 -7.64
N TYR A 406 -6.32 -34.02 -7.71
CA TYR A 406 -6.82 -33.35 -8.91
C TYR A 406 -5.87 -33.53 -10.12
N ARG A 407 -4.56 -33.71 -9.86
CA ARG A 407 -3.53 -34.01 -10.87
C ARG A 407 -3.63 -35.42 -11.45
N LEU A 408 -4.01 -36.41 -10.65
CA LEU A 408 -4.30 -37.77 -11.11
C LEU A 408 -5.64 -37.82 -11.85
N TYR A 409 -6.66 -37.14 -11.32
CA TYR A 409 -7.96 -36.99 -11.98
C TYR A 409 -7.84 -36.42 -13.40
N LYS A 410 -7.12 -35.30 -13.59
CA LYS A 410 -6.92 -34.70 -14.92
C LYS A 410 -6.25 -35.65 -15.91
N LYS A 411 -5.27 -36.44 -15.46
CA LYS A 411 -4.61 -37.45 -16.31
C LYS A 411 -5.55 -38.61 -16.68
N ALA A 412 -6.34 -39.08 -15.73
CA ALA A 412 -7.34 -40.13 -16.00
C ALA A 412 -8.43 -39.64 -16.97
N GLN A 413 -8.95 -38.43 -16.80
CA GLN A 413 -9.97 -37.86 -17.68
C GLN A 413 -9.44 -37.66 -19.11
N ALA A 414 -8.21 -37.17 -19.28
CA ALA A 414 -7.58 -37.01 -20.59
C ALA A 414 -7.32 -38.34 -21.32
N LEU A 415 -7.24 -39.47 -20.60
CA LEU A 415 -7.14 -40.81 -21.16
C LEU A 415 -8.50 -41.46 -21.43
N ALA A 416 -9.54 -41.09 -20.67
CA ALA A 416 -10.90 -41.63 -20.79
C ALA A 416 -11.69 -40.98 -21.94
N ASP A 417 -11.54 -39.66 -22.16
CA ASP A 417 -12.32 -38.89 -23.14
C ASP A 417 -11.48 -38.32 -24.33
N PRO A 418 -10.77 -39.13 -25.16
CA PRO A 418 -9.99 -38.62 -26.30
C PRO A 418 -10.75 -37.73 -27.30
N PHE A 419 -12.07 -37.96 -27.46
CA PHE A 419 -12.92 -37.29 -28.45
C PHE A 419 -13.67 -36.05 -27.92
N ALA A 420 -13.40 -35.61 -26.69
CA ALA A 420 -14.11 -34.47 -26.09
C ALA A 420 -13.96 -33.16 -26.89
N TYR A 421 -12.82 -33.01 -27.59
CA TYR A 421 -12.54 -31.83 -28.43
C TYR A 421 -13.39 -31.82 -29.71
N ASP A 422 -13.50 -32.96 -30.39
CA ASP A 422 -14.29 -33.08 -31.63
C ASP A 422 -15.79 -32.91 -31.34
N ALA A 423 -16.29 -33.53 -30.27
CA ALA A 423 -17.67 -33.38 -29.81
C ALA A 423 -18.03 -31.93 -29.40
N TYR A 424 -17.04 -31.13 -28.97
CA TYR A 424 -17.21 -29.69 -28.73
C TYR A 424 -17.27 -28.88 -30.04
N ILE A 425 -16.44 -29.23 -31.03
CA ILE A 425 -16.48 -28.64 -32.38
C ILE A 425 -17.82 -28.92 -33.06
N GLU A 426 -18.36 -30.13 -32.97
CA GLU A 426 -19.64 -30.49 -33.58
C GLU A 426 -20.82 -29.72 -32.99
N LYS A 427 -20.87 -29.56 -31.66
CA LYS A 427 -21.91 -28.74 -30.99
C LYS A 427 -21.87 -27.28 -31.47
N ARG A 428 -20.67 -26.68 -31.58
CA ARG A 428 -20.52 -25.32 -32.13
C ARG A 428 -20.91 -25.20 -33.61
N LYS A 429 -20.78 -26.27 -34.41
CA LYS A 429 -21.29 -26.30 -35.79
C LYS A 429 -22.83 -26.31 -35.81
N GLN A 430 -23.46 -27.11 -34.94
CA GLN A 430 -24.92 -27.17 -34.82
C GLN A 430 -25.51 -25.82 -34.37
N GLU A 431 -24.94 -25.20 -33.32
CA GLU A 431 -25.36 -23.88 -32.84
C GLU A 431 -25.32 -22.79 -33.93
N LYS A 432 -24.30 -22.82 -34.81
CA LYS A 432 -24.22 -21.90 -35.97
C LYS A 432 -25.31 -22.18 -37.02
N ILE A 433 -25.49 -23.44 -37.40
CA ILE A 433 -26.50 -23.85 -38.40
C ILE A 433 -27.92 -23.44 -37.96
N ASP A 434 -28.24 -23.57 -36.68
CA ASP A 434 -29.57 -23.19 -36.17
C ASP A 434 -29.74 -21.68 -36.02
N ALA A 435 -28.67 -20.92 -35.74
CA ALA A 435 -28.69 -19.45 -35.82
C ALA A 435 -28.90 -18.95 -37.26
N GLU A 436 -28.25 -19.57 -38.24
CA GLU A 436 -28.47 -19.28 -39.68
C GLU A 436 -29.91 -19.60 -40.10
N ARG A 437 -30.47 -20.74 -39.68
CA ARG A 437 -31.88 -21.11 -39.93
C ARG A 437 -32.86 -20.10 -39.34
N ALA A 438 -32.64 -19.66 -38.10
CA ALA A 438 -33.50 -18.68 -37.43
C ALA A 438 -33.56 -17.33 -38.18
N SER A 439 -32.51 -16.94 -38.90
CA SER A 439 -32.50 -15.70 -39.71
C SER A 439 -33.44 -15.74 -40.92
N ARG A 440 -33.72 -16.95 -41.47
CA ARG A 440 -34.24 -17.13 -42.83
C ARG A 440 -35.77 -17.22 -42.92
N ILE A 441 -36.47 -17.43 -41.80
CA ILE A 441 -37.92 -17.70 -41.78
C ILE A 441 -38.65 -16.68 -40.87
N THR A 442 -38.90 -15.48 -41.38
CA THR A 442 -39.78 -14.49 -40.71
C THR A 442 -40.79 -13.87 -41.68
N ILE A 443 -41.99 -14.46 -41.73
CA ILE A 443 -43.10 -13.97 -42.58
C ILE A 443 -43.75 -12.75 -41.91
N LYS A 444 -43.55 -11.56 -42.49
CA LYS A 444 -44.04 -10.28 -41.92
C LYS A 444 -45.55 -10.10 -42.11
N LYS A 445 -46.35 -10.45 -41.10
CA LYS A 445 -47.76 -10.02 -40.95
C LYS A 445 -47.81 -8.47 -40.90
N LYS A 446 -48.82 -7.83 -41.51
CA LYS A 446 -48.97 -6.35 -41.48
C LYS A 446 -49.51 -5.88 -40.12
N LEU A 447 -48.90 -4.84 -39.54
CA LEU A 447 -49.34 -4.19 -38.31
C LEU A 447 -50.38 -3.07 -38.59
N PRO A 448 -51.28 -2.75 -37.63
CA PRO A 448 -52.27 -1.67 -37.76
C PRO A 448 -51.65 -0.26 -37.74
N LYS A 449 -52.47 0.78 -37.91
CA LYS A 449 -52.02 2.18 -37.96
C LYS A 449 -51.81 2.77 -36.56
N VAL A 450 -52.81 2.67 -35.68
CA VAL A 450 -52.75 3.14 -34.28
C VAL A 450 -52.26 1.98 -33.39
N ASN A 451 -51.68 2.30 -32.23
CA ASN A 451 -51.27 1.31 -31.21
C ASN A 451 -50.33 0.20 -31.72
N ARG A 452 -49.42 0.54 -32.66
CA ARG A 452 -48.43 -0.37 -33.26
C ARG A 452 -47.59 -1.14 -32.25
N LEU A 453 -47.15 -0.48 -31.18
CA LEU A 453 -46.33 -1.10 -30.12
C LEU A 453 -47.13 -2.16 -29.34
N LEU A 454 -48.43 -1.93 -29.11
CA LEU A 454 -49.31 -2.89 -28.47
C LEU A 454 -49.53 -4.11 -29.38
N ALA A 455 -49.84 -3.89 -30.66
CA ALA A 455 -49.99 -4.97 -31.64
C ALA A 455 -48.70 -5.80 -31.83
N ALA A 456 -47.52 -5.17 -31.81
CA ALA A 456 -46.24 -5.87 -31.82
C ALA A 456 -46.03 -6.72 -30.55
N ARG A 457 -46.26 -6.15 -29.36
CA ARG A 457 -46.18 -6.85 -28.06
C ARG A 457 -47.19 -8.01 -27.94
N LEU A 458 -48.28 -8.03 -28.73
CA LEU A 458 -49.21 -9.17 -28.83
C LEU A 458 -48.66 -10.28 -29.74
N LEU A 459 -48.09 -9.93 -30.91
CA LEU A 459 -47.49 -10.90 -31.82
C LEU A 459 -46.21 -11.54 -31.27
N GLU A 460 -45.40 -10.81 -30.50
CA GLU A 460 -44.24 -11.36 -29.80
C GLU A 460 -44.64 -12.38 -28.72
N LYS A 461 -45.77 -12.14 -28.05
CA LYS A 461 -46.36 -13.12 -27.09
C LYS A 461 -46.96 -14.32 -27.79
N GLU A 462 -47.65 -14.14 -28.91
CA GLU A 462 -48.15 -15.24 -29.77
C GLU A 462 -46.98 -16.16 -30.15
N ALA A 463 -45.86 -15.61 -30.65
CA ALA A 463 -44.68 -16.38 -31.00
C ALA A 463 -44.00 -17.08 -29.80
N ALA A 464 -43.96 -16.44 -28.63
CA ALA A 464 -43.44 -17.07 -27.40
C ALA A 464 -44.34 -18.21 -26.89
N GLU A 465 -45.66 -18.02 -26.91
CA GLU A 465 -46.62 -19.07 -26.52
C GLU A 465 -46.71 -20.21 -27.54
N GLU A 466 -46.43 -19.98 -28.82
CA GLU A 466 -46.24 -21.05 -29.81
C GLU A 466 -44.92 -21.80 -29.59
N ALA A 467 -43.84 -21.12 -29.19
CA ALA A 467 -42.58 -21.77 -28.85
C ALA A 467 -42.70 -22.66 -27.59
N GLU A 468 -43.34 -22.17 -26.52
CA GLU A 468 -43.57 -22.98 -25.29
C GLU A 468 -44.55 -24.15 -25.51
N LYS A 469 -45.40 -24.13 -26.53
CA LYS A 469 -46.29 -25.26 -26.88
C LYS A 469 -45.55 -26.41 -27.58
N ASN A 470 -44.38 -26.15 -28.18
CA ASN A 470 -43.60 -27.14 -28.92
C ASN A 470 -42.51 -27.84 -28.09
N LEU A 471 -42.43 -27.59 -26.77
CA LEU A 471 -41.29 -28.00 -25.93
C LEU A 471 -41.63 -28.71 -24.60
N ASP A 472 -42.92 -28.96 -24.30
CA ASP A 472 -43.32 -29.75 -23.13
C ASP A 472 -44.13 -30.99 -23.54
N ASP A 473 -43.48 -32.16 -23.50
CA ASP A 473 -44.14 -33.42 -23.14
C ASP A 473 -43.77 -33.74 -21.68
N ALA A 474 -44.73 -34.30 -20.92
CA ALA A 474 -44.66 -34.60 -19.47
C ALA A 474 -44.33 -33.44 -18.47
N ASP A 475 -45.38 -33.03 -17.74
CA ASP A 475 -45.37 -32.51 -16.35
C ASP A 475 -44.35 -31.44 -15.87
N THR A 476 -44.82 -30.18 -15.72
CA THR A 476 -44.78 -29.42 -14.42
C THR A 476 -45.59 -28.09 -14.42
N LYS A 477 -46.68 -27.97 -15.19
CA LYS A 477 -47.42 -26.70 -15.34
C LYS A 477 -48.27 -26.27 -14.12
N LYS A 478 -47.65 -25.65 -13.10
CA LYS A 478 -48.33 -24.93 -12.00
C LYS A 478 -47.43 -23.96 -11.18
N LYS A 479 -47.23 -22.69 -11.65
CA LYS A 479 -47.14 -21.44 -10.82
C LYS A 479 -46.68 -20.13 -11.54
N THR A 480 -47.18 -19.82 -12.73
CA THR A 480 -47.03 -18.47 -13.35
C THR A 480 -48.32 -18.01 -14.08
N SER A 481 -48.29 -16.80 -14.66
CA SER A 481 -49.26 -16.23 -15.62
C SER A 481 -50.75 -16.07 -15.27
N LYS A 482 -51.19 -16.24 -14.01
CA LYS A 482 -52.62 -16.12 -13.62
C LYS A 482 -53.24 -14.69 -13.68
N LYS A 483 -52.58 -13.68 -14.30
CA LYS A 483 -53.04 -12.26 -14.32
C LYS A 483 -53.39 -11.69 -15.71
N ASN A 484 -52.90 -12.26 -16.81
CA ASN A 484 -53.08 -11.72 -18.18
C ASN A 484 -53.71 -12.77 -19.11
N ARG A 485 -54.93 -13.25 -18.82
CA ARG A 485 -55.51 -14.46 -19.44
C ARG A 485 -56.60 -14.18 -20.50
N GLY A 486 -56.43 -13.13 -21.31
CA GLY A 486 -57.44 -12.70 -22.28
C GLY A 486 -57.00 -11.59 -23.24
N LEU A 487 -55.73 -11.54 -23.63
CA LEU A 487 -55.21 -10.61 -24.64
C LEU A 487 -54.55 -11.41 -25.78
N ASN A 488 -55.38 -12.11 -26.54
CA ASN A 488 -54.97 -12.95 -27.67
C ASN A 488 -54.87 -12.12 -28.97
N SER A 489 -54.19 -12.67 -29.99
CA SER A 489 -54.16 -12.09 -31.35
C SER A 489 -55.54 -12.01 -32.01
N GLU A 490 -56.53 -12.75 -31.49
CA GLU A 490 -57.95 -12.68 -31.86
C GLU A 490 -58.53 -11.26 -31.69
N ILE A 491 -58.02 -10.45 -30.76
CA ILE A 491 -58.47 -9.06 -30.56
C ILE A 491 -58.12 -8.16 -31.78
N LEU A 492 -57.09 -8.52 -32.55
CA LEU A 492 -56.75 -7.86 -33.82
C LEU A 492 -57.66 -8.30 -34.98
N ARG A 493 -58.65 -9.16 -34.74
CA ARG A 493 -59.63 -9.68 -35.71
C ARG A 493 -61.09 -9.54 -35.26
N ASP A 494 -61.34 -9.36 -33.96
CA ASP A 494 -62.69 -9.12 -33.41
C ASP A 494 -63.19 -7.74 -33.80
N GLU A 495 -64.27 -7.70 -34.59
CA GLU A 495 -64.89 -6.49 -35.15
C GLU A 495 -65.21 -5.44 -34.08
N ARG A 496 -65.46 -5.86 -32.82
CA ARG A 496 -65.76 -4.97 -31.70
C ARG A 496 -64.55 -4.17 -31.21
N PHE A 497 -63.33 -4.64 -31.51
CA PHE A 497 -62.07 -4.05 -31.03
C PHE A 497 -61.24 -3.38 -32.14
N VAL A 498 -61.60 -3.57 -33.42
CA VAL A 498 -60.98 -2.86 -34.57
C VAL A 498 -60.91 -1.35 -34.34
N ALA A 499 -61.97 -0.76 -33.76
CA ALA A 499 -62.03 0.66 -33.42
C ALA A 499 -60.87 1.16 -32.54
N MET A 500 -60.29 0.33 -31.65
CA MET A 500 -59.15 0.70 -30.79
C MET A 500 -57.80 0.75 -31.54
N PHE A 501 -57.75 0.25 -32.79
CA PHE A 501 -56.54 0.20 -33.62
C PHE A 501 -56.63 1.10 -34.87
N GLU A 502 -57.77 1.77 -35.06
CA GLU A 502 -58.03 2.73 -36.15
C GLU A 502 -58.35 4.14 -35.65
N ASN A 503 -59.06 4.31 -34.53
CA ASN A 503 -59.36 5.62 -33.96
C ASN A 503 -58.18 6.17 -33.15
N LYS A 504 -57.85 7.45 -33.35
CA LYS A 504 -56.76 8.15 -32.65
C LYS A 504 -57.05 8.39 -31.18
N ASP A 505 -58.32 8.52 -30.80
CA ASP A 505 -58.73 8.83 -29.42
C ASP A 505 -58.43 7.67 -28.43
N PHE A 506 -57.97 6.53 -28.95
CA PHE A 506 -57.49 5.37 -28.19
C PHE A 506 -55.97 5.15 -28.31
N GLU A 507 -55.21 6.10 -28.89
CA GLU A 507 -53.75 6.01 -29.01
C GLU A 507 -53.08 6.11 -27.63
N VAL A 508 -52.25 5.12 -27.29
CA VAL A 508 -51.62 5.03 -25.97
C VAL A 508 -50.33 5.85 -25.93
N ASP A 509 -50.46 7.12 -25.52
CA ASP A 509 -49.31 8.02 -25.32
C ASP A 509 -48.46 7.59 -24.11
N GLU A 510 -47.37 6.84 -24.38
CA GLU A 510 -46.40 6.40 -23.36
C GLU A 510 -45.66 7.58 -22.66
N LEU A 511 -45.83 8.81 -23.18
CA LEU A 511 -45.30 10.07 -22.61
C LEU A 511 -46.30 10.82 -21.71
N SER A 512 -47.56 10.39 -21.64
CA SER A 512 -48.57 11.06 -20.81
C SER A 512 -48.28 10.90 -19.31
N PRO A 513 -48.55 11.92 -18.47
CA PRO A 513 -48.23 11.86 -17.04
C PRO A 513 -49.02 10.76 -16.32
N GLU A 514 -50.24 10.47 -16.77
CA GLU A 514 -51.09 9.41 -16.23
C GLU A 514 -50.52 8.02 -16.56
N TYR A 515 -50.04 7.80 -17.79
CA TYR A 515 -49.41 6.53 -18.17
C TYR A 515 -48.10 6.29 -17.40
N LEU A 516 -47.28 7.33 -17.24
CA LEU A 516 -46.03 7.26 -16.49
C LEU A 516 -46.26 7.02 -14.98
N ALA A 517 -47.30 7.62 -14.40
CA ALA A 517 -47.69 7.38 -13.00
C ALA A 517 -48.16 5.92 -12.77
N LEU A 518 -48.85 5.32 -13.75
CA LEU A 518 -49.28 3.93 -13.70
C LEU A 518 -48.15 2.93 -14.04
N HIS A 519 -47.13 3.36 -14.79
CA HIS A 519 -46.00 2.52 -15.23
C HIS A 519 -44.63 3.07 -14.80
N PRO A 520 -44.33 3.19 -13.49
CA PRO A 520 -43.07 3.78 -13.01
C PRO A 520 -41.79 3.02 -13.44
N GLN A 521 -41.90 1.84 -14.06
CA GLN A 521 -40.76 1.11 -14.64
C GLN A 521 -40.47 1.46 -16.12
N SER A 522 -41.35 2.17 -16.83
CA SER A 522 -41.11 2.66 -18.20
C SER A 522 -40.48 4.06 -18.26
N ALA A 523 -40.17 4.67 -17.11
CA ALA A 523 -39.42 5.92 -17.03
C ALA A 523 -38.11 5.82 -17.85
N THR A 524 -37.82 6.86 -18.64
CA THR A 524 -36.91 6.81 -19.79
C THR A 524 -35.45 6.55 -19.42
N LYS A 525 -35.07 5.27 -19.37
CA LYS A 525 -33.67 4.85 -19.47
C LYS A 525 -33.18 5.13 -20.88
N GLN A 526 -32.30 6.11 -21.05
CA GLN A 526 -31.51 6.28 -22.26
C GLN A 526 -30.16 5.58 -22.09
N PRO A 527 -30.01 4.30 -22.50
CA PRO A 527 -28.73 3.59 -22.37
C PRO A 527 -27.64 4.16 -23.28
N SER A 528 -28.01 4.92 -24.32
CA SER A 528 -27.09 5.67 -25.19
C SER A 528 -26.25 6.66 -24.38
N LEU A 529 -26.88 7.61 -23.68
CA LEU A 529 -26.17 8.62 -22.89
C LEU A 529 -25.25 8.01 -21.82
N ILE A 530 -25.63 6.88 -21.22
CA ILE A 530 -24.80 6.18 -20.23
C ILE A 530 -23.55 5.57 -20.90
N LEU A 531 -23.68 4.97 -22.09
CA LEU A 531 -22.56 4.39 -22.83
C LEU A 531 -21.71 5.44 -23.58
N GLU A 532 -22.27 6.62 -23.86
CA GLU A 532 -21.54 7.77 -24.41
C GLU A 532 -20.66 8.42 -23.33
N HIS A 533 -21.20 8.68 -22.13
CA HIS A 533 -20.52 9.49 -21.10
C HIS A 533 -19.74 8.70 -20.04
N PHE A 534 -19.97 7.39 -19.90
CA PHE A 534 -19.31 6.55 -18.89
C PHE A 534 -18.65 5.31 -19.50
N GLU A 535 -17.57 4.86 -18.87
CA GLU A 535 -16.91 3.57 -19.18
C GLU A 535 -17.07 2.57 -18.03
N PRO A 536 -17.23 1.27 -18.32
CA PRO A 536 -17.34 0.26 -17.28
C PRO A 536 -15.96 -0.02 -16.69
N VAL A 537 -15.80 0.23 -15.39
CA VAL A 537 -14.57 -0.13 -14.66
C VAL A 537 -14.38 -1.65 -14.76
N MET A 538 -13.20 -2.06 -15.23
CA MET A 538 -12.72 -3.44 -15.16
C MET A 538 -11.99 -3.62 -13.83
N GLU A 539 -12.19 -4.75 -13.16
CA GLU A 539 -11.33 -5.15 -12.05
C GLU A 539 -10.09 -5.83 -12.68
N ASP A 540 -8.89 -5.33 -12.40
CA ASP A 540 -7.64 -5.64 -13.14
C ASP A 540 -7.05 -7.05 -12.88
N GLU A 541 -7.90 -8.05 -12.60
CA GLU A 541 -7.46 -9.43 -12.28
C GLU A 541 -7.23 -10.35 -13.51
N GLU A 542 -7.46 -9.88 -14.74
CA GLU A 542 -7.36 -10.71 -15.97
C GLU A 542 -6.31 -10.20 -17.02
N GLN A 543 -5.35 -9.34 -16.66
CA GLN A 543 -4.37 -8.76 -17.62
C GLN A 543 -2.87 -9.07 -17.39
N GLU A 544 -2.49 -10.27 -16.92
CA GLU A 544 -1.08 -10.73 -16.90
C GLU A 544 -0.80 -12.08 -17.61
N ILE A 545 -1.63 -12.52 -18.58
CA ILE A 545 -1.29 -13.70 -19.42
C ILE A 545 -1.63 -13.51 -20.92
N SER A 546 -0.87 -12.68 -21.64
CA SER A 546 -0.62 -12.84 -23.10
C SER A 546 0.38 -11.81 -23.66
N ASP A 547 1.68 -11.90 -23.33
CA ASP A 547 2.68 -11.06 -24.05
C ASP A 547 4.11 -11.65 -24.14
N SER A 548 4.24 -12.85 -24.73
CA SER A 548 5.49 -13.25 -25.42
C SER A 548 5.34 -14.49 -26.34
N ASP A 549 4.97 -14.30 -27.60
CA ASP A 549 5.67 -14.99 -28.70
C ASP A 549 5.55 -14.16 -29.99
N ALA A 550 6.67 -13.61 -30.46
CA ALA A 550 6.68 -12.57 -31.49
C ALA A 550 7.90 -12.62 -32.41
N SER A 551 8.23 -13.79 -32.97
CA SER A 551 9.07 -13.83 -34.17
C SER A 551 8.94 -15.11 -35.01
N GLN A 552 8.18 -15.04 -36.12
CA GLN A 552 8.77 -15.16 -37.48
C GLN A 552 7.83 -14.78 -38.64
N ALA A 553 8.42 -14.08 -39.62
CA ALA A 553 8.12 -14.14 -41.07
C ALA A 553 6.67 -13.98 -41.58
N SER A 554 6.19 -12.74 -41.57
CA SER A 554 5.63 -12.03 -42.75
C SER A 554 5.13 -12.82 -43.97
N GLN A 555 3.83 -12.67 -44.30
CA GLN A 555 3.38 -12.53 -45.70
C GLN A 555 2.09 -11.69 -45.81
N SER A 556 1.94 -11.04 -46.96
CA SER A 556 0.83 -10.19 -47.46
C SER A 556 -0.37 -11.04 -47.94
N SER A 557 -1.59 -10.54 -48.19
CA SER A 557 -2.23 -9.20 -48.09
C SER A 557 -3.76 -9.37 -48.21
N GLU A 558 -4.52 -8.26 -48.11
CA GLU A 558 -5.97 -8.15 -48.41
C GLU A 558 -6.90 -8.95 -47.48
N ASP A 559 -8.20 -8.63 -47.31
CA ASP A 559 -8.98 -7.38 -47.25
C ASP A 559 -10.32 -7.81 -46.58
N GLU A 560 -11.43 -7.11 -46.84
CA GLU A 560 -12.81 -7.43 -46.42
C GLU A 560 -13.17 -7.17 -44.94
N SER A 561 -14.25 -6.43 -44.77
CA SER A 561 -14.83 -6.08 -43.48
C SER A 561 -16.20 -6.75 -43.31
N GLU A 562 -16.47 -7.42 -42.19
CA GLU A 562 -17.73 -7.21 -41.46
C GLU A 562 -17.76 -7.84 -40.04
N MET A 563 -18.74 -7.34 -39.28
CA MET A 563 -19.31 -7.76 -37.98
C MET A 563 -18.72 -8.95 -37.19
N ASP A 564 -18.66 -8.77 -35.86
CA ASP A 564 -19.45 -9.66 -34.98
C ASP A 564 -20.05 -8.90 -33.77
N LYS A 565 -21.31 -9.19 -33.44
CA LYS A 565 -22.05 -8.65 -32.27
C LYS A 565 -22.49 -9.80 -31.37
N SER A 566 -21.52 -10.46 -30.75
CA SER A 566 -21.75 -11.60 -29.87
C SER A 566 -22.57 -11.22 -28.62
N LYS A 567 -23.81 -11.72 -28.55
CA LYS A 567 -24.73 -11.49 -27.41
C LYS A 567 -24.33 -12.33 -26.20
N VAL A 568 -23.33 -11.87 -25.44
CA VAL A 568 -22.98 -12.47 -24.14
C VAL A 568 -24.17 -12.38 -23.17
N LYS A 569 -24.63 -13.53 -22.67
CA LYS A 569 -25.66 -13.63 -21.62
C LYS A 569 -25.11 -13.05 -20.30
N LYS A 570 -25.31 -11.74 -20.06
CA LYS A 570 -24.87 -11.09 -18.81
C LYS A 570 -25.65 -11.64 -17.61
N SER A 571 -24.96 -12.30 -16.69
CA SER A 571 -25.46 -12.53 -15.34
C SER A 571 -25.60 -11.20 -14.59
N LYS A 572 -26.45 -11.17 -13.56
CA LYS A 572 -26.92 -9.93 -12.92
C LYS A 572 -25.94 -9.37 -11.87
N ARG A 573 -24.63 -9.33 -12.17
CA ARG A 573 -23.67 -8.53 -11.38
C ARG A 573 -23.91 -7.04 -11.66
N MET A 574 -23.87 -6.22 -10.61
CA MET A 574 -23.77 -4.76 -10.77
C MET A 574 -22.41 -4.44 -11.39
N ARG A 575 -22.36 -3.43 -12.27
CA ARG A 575 -21.12 -2.90 -12.85
C ARG A 575 -20.96 -1.47 -12.37
N LEU A 576 -19.76 -1.13 -11.93
CA LEU A 576 -19.36 0.25 -11.69
C LEU A 576 -19.07 0.93 -13.02
N TYR A 577 -19.28 2.24 -13.07
CA TYR A 577 -19.13 3.08 -14.24
C TYR A 577 -18.41 4.36 -13.83
N GLU A 578 -17.29 4.66 -14.49
CA GLU A 578 -16.54 5.89 -14.29
C GLU A 578 -16.86 6.89 -15.41
N VAL A 579 -16.79 8.19 -15.10
CA VAL A 579 -17.03 9.26 -16.08
C VAL A 579 -15.74 9.48 -16.88
N LYS A 580 -15.84 9.57 -18.21
CA LYS A 580 -14.69 9.78 -19.10
C LYS A 580 -13.93 11.09 -18.84
N ASP A 581 -14.66 12.20 -18.73
CA ASP A 581 -14.14 13.54 -18.47
C ASP A 581 -15.15 14.38 -17.68
N GLU A 582 -14.70 15.46 -17.04
CA GLU A 582 -15.57 16.52 -16.52
C GLU A 582 -16.58 17.04 -17.57
N ARG A 583 -16.17 17.09 -18.85
CA ARG A 583 -17.05 17.45 -19.99
C ARG A 583 -18.17 16.45 -20.23
N HIS A 584 -17.87 15.16 -20.11
CA HIS A 584 -18.86 14.08 -20.23
C HIS A 584 -19.83 14.09 -19.03
N ALA A 585 -19.36 14.41 -17.81
CA ALA A 585 -20.26 14.69 -16.69
C ALA A 585 -21.20 15.87 -16.99
N GLU A 586 -20.67 17.04 -17.36
CA GLU A 586 -21.48 18.23 -17.64
C GLU A 586 -22.53 17.99 -18.73
N ALA A 587 -22.17 17.31 -19.82
CA ALA A 587 -23.09 16.98 -20.90
C ALA A 587 -24.16 15.98 -20.45
N PHE A 588 -23.80 14.97 -19.63
CA PHE A 588 -24.77 14.03 -19.06
C PHE A 588 -25.80 14.73 -18.13
N TRP A 589 -25.34 15.65 -17.27
CA TRP A 589 -26.22 16.48 -16.42
C TRP A 589 -27.17 17.39 -17.22
N LYS A 590 -26.76 17.82 -18.42
CA LYS A 590 -27.59 18.61 -19.36
C LYS A 590 -28.45 17.75 -20.30
N HIS A 591 -28.29 16.42 -20.25
CA HIS A 591 -28.89 15.44 -21.18
C HIS A 591 -28.50 15.66 -22.67
N GLU A 592 -27.29 16.15 -22.92
CA GLU A 592 -26.75 16.39 -24.25
C GLU A 592 -25.83 15.23 -24.71
N SER A 593 -25.79 14.95 -26.02
CA SER A 593 -24.94 13.92 -26.63
C SER A 593 -23.76 14.51 -27.40
N LEU A 594 -22.53 14.21 -26.95
CA LEU A 594 -21.30 14.74 -27.53
C LEU A 594 -20.91 14.07 -28.86
N ALA A 595 -21.54 12.94 -29.22
CA ALA A 595 -21.25 12.17 -30.43
C ALA A 595 -21.32 12.96 -31.75
N LYS A 596 -22.02 14.12 -31.79
CA LYS A 596 -22.02 15.04 -32.94
C LYS A 596 -20.79 15.95 -32.98
N GLU A 597 -20.27 16.38 -31.83
CA GLU A 597 -19.05 17.19 -31.75
C GLU A 597 -17.81 16.33 -32.01
N ASP A 598 -17.81 15.09 -31.53
CA ASP A 598 -16.71 14.14 -31.76
C ASP A 598 -16.64 13.53 -33.16
N ALA A 599 -17.73 13.63 -33.94
CA ALA A 599 -17.72 13.27 -35.36
C ALA A 599 -16.98 14.30 -36.23
N LEU A 600 -16.70 15.52 -35.73
CA LEU A 600 -16.06 16.58 -36.50
C LEU A 600 -14.53 16.39 -36.59
N PRO A 601 -13.89 16.84 -37.69
CA PRO A 601 -12.43 16.84 -37.80
C PRO A 601 -11.78 17.68 -36.69
N LEU A 602 -10.59 17.26 -36.25
CA LEU A 602 -9.91 17.82 -35.07
C LEU A 602 -9.72 19.36 -35.15
N GLY A 603 -9.51 19.90 -36.35
CA GLY A 603 -9.40 21.35 -36.56
C GLY A 603 -10.67 22.14 -36.23
N GLU A 604 -11.85 21.62 -36.56
CA GLU A 604 -13.13 22.25 -36.24
C GLU A 604 -13.45 22.12 -34.73
N ARG A 605 -13.12 20.98 -34.11
CA ARG A 605 -13.18 20.82 -32.64
C ARG A 605 -12.31 21.84 -31.91
N VAL A 606 -11.09 22.10 -32.38
CA VAL A 606 -10.20 23.11 -31.78
C VAL A 606 -10.74 24.54 -31.98
N ALA A 607 -11.33 24.86 -33.15
CA ALA A 607 -11.96 26.15 -33.39
C ALA A 607 -13.17 26.39 -32.46
N ALA A 608 -14.09 25.43 -32.37
CA ALA A 608 -15.28 25.53 -31.51
C ALA A 608 -14.93 25.66 -30.01
N LEU A 609 -13.79 25.10 -29.57
CA LEU A 609 -13.27 25.29 -28.22
C LEU A 609 -12.71 26.70 -27.98
N GLN A 610 -12.09 27.33 -28.98
CA GLN A 610 -11.64 28.73 -28.89
C GLN A 610 -12.84 29.68 -28.79
N ASP A 611 -13.88 29.46 -29.61
CA ASP A 611 -15.11 30.25 -29.57
C ASP A 611 -15.84 30.13 -28.23
N ARG A 612 -16.03 28.91 -27.69
CA ARG A 612 -16.66 28.70 -26.38
C ARG A 612 -15.89 29.39 -25.23
N GLN A 613 -14.55 29.36 -25.25
CA GLN A 613 -13.71 29.97 -24.21
C GLN A 613 -13.77 31.51 -24.18
N SER A 614 -14.14 32.17 -25.29
CA SER A 614 -14.28 33.64 -25.35
C SER A 614 -15.37 34.21 -24.43
N SER A 615 -16.29 33.37 -23.93
CA SER A 615 -17.49 33.78 -23.22
C SER A 615 -17.31 34.16 -21.73
N GLY A 616 -16.15 33.90 -21.12
CA GLY A 616 -15.99 34.03 -19.66
C GLY A 616 -14.64 34.51 -19.11
N THR A 617 -13.62 34.73 -19.95
CA THR A 617 -12.27 35.15 -19.49
C THR A 617 -11.69 36.29 -20.32
N PRO A 618 -10.95 37.25 -19.71
CA PRO A 618 -10.31 38.33 -20.44
C PRO A 618 -9.17 37.81 -21.35
N ASN A 619 -9.09 38.38 -22.56
CA ASN A 619 -8.27 37.89 -23.68
C ASN A 619 -6.75 37.73 -23.43
N ASP A 620 -6.20 38.30 -22.35
CA ASP A 620 -4.76 38.27 -22.05
C ASP A 620 -4.29 37.00 -21.30
N VAL A 621 -5.20 36.05 -20.99
CA VAL A 621 -4.87 34.80 -20.29
C VAL A 621 -5.08 33.58 -21.19
N LYS A 622 -4.00 32.89 -21.54
CA LYS A 622 -4.06 31.60 -22.25
C LYS A 622 -3.94 30.45 -21.27
N CYS A 623 -4.86 29.48 -21.36
CA CYS A 623 -4.78 28.23 -20.60
C CYS A 623 -4.17 27.13 -21.48
N GLY A 624 -3.10 26.47 -21.01
CA GLY A 624 -2.52 25.31 -21.66
C GLY A 624 -3.19 23.99 -21.22
N PRO A 625 -3.04 22.91 -21.99
CA PRO A 625 -3.44 21.57 -21.55
C PRO A 625 -2.65 21.21 -20.27
N GLY A 626 -3.34 20.64 -19.27
CA GLY A 626 -2.76 20.37 -17.95
C GLY A 626 -2.85 21.52 -16.94
N GLY A 627 -3.63 22.57 -17.21
CA GLY A 627 -3.98 23.60 -16.21
C GLY A 627 -2.97 24.74 -16.06
N SER A 628 -1.92 24.78 -16.89
CA SER A 628 -0.99 25.92 -16.95
C SER A 628 -1.68 27.19 -17.46
N ARG A 629 -1.24 28.36 -16.98
CA ARG A 629 -1.77 29.67 -17.39
C ARG A 629 -0.64 30.62 -17.75
N GLU A 630 -0.68 31.15 -18.97
CA GLU A 630 0.21 32.22 -19.46
C GLU A 630 -0.55 33.54 -19.45
N ILE A 631 0.11 34.62 -19.03
CA ILE A 631 -0.46 35.98 -18.95
C ILE A 631 0.47 36.94 -19.69
N SER A 632 -0.05 37.65 -20.70
CA SER A 632 0.73 38.62 -21.49
C SER A 632 0.29 40.06 -21.22
N PHE A 633 1.17 40.89 -20.67
CA PHE A 633 0.89 42.31 -20.42
C PHE A 633 1.25 43.18 -21.63
N VAL A 634 0.26 43.87 -22.22
CA VAL A 634 0.47 44.87 -23.28
C VAL A 634 0.15 46.27 -22.75
N SER A 635 1.11 47.19 -22.83
CA SER A 635 0.92 48.58 -22.39
C SER A 635 0.07 49.37 -23.38
N ARG A 636 -1.05 49.93 -22.89
CA ARG A 636 -2.02 50.67 -23.72
C ARG A 636 -1.43 51.95 -24.31
N SER A 637 -1.53 52.11 -25.62
CA SER A 637 -1.61 53.44 -26.26
C SER A 637 -2.60 53.44 -27.44
N LEU A 638 -3.32 54.55 -27.59
CA LEU A 638 -4.16 54.92 -28.74
C LEU A 638 -5.27 53.93 -29.19
N MET A 639 -6.38 53.96 -28.47
CA MET A 639 -7.70 53.47 -28.93
C MET A 639 -8.18 54.28 -30.16
N LYS A 640 -8.69 53.63 -31.22
CA LYS A 640 -9.32 54.34 -32.36
C LYS A 640 -10.56 53.63 -32.94
N LYS A 641 -11.70 53.89 -32.29
CA LYS A 641 -13.11 53.78 -32.75
C LYS A 641 -13.53 52.64 -33.71
N HIS A 642 -14.48 51.83 -33.25
CA HIS A 642 -15.32 50.96 -34.08
C HIS A 642 -16.00 51.71 -35.25
N LYS A 643 -16.32 50.96 -36.31
CA LYS A 643 -17.52 51.16 -37.14
C LYS A 643 -18.49 49.99 -36.89
N ALA A 644 -19.78 50.24 -37.05
CA ALA A 644 -20.84 49.25 -36.84
C ALA A 644 -21.21 48.49 -38.13
N GLU A 645 -21.99 47.42 -37.96
CA GLU A 645 -22.71 46.66 -38.99
C GLU A 645 -23.85 47.52 -39.59
N GLU A 646 -24.44 47.26 -40.76
CA GLU A 646 -25.25 46.11 -41.24
C GLU A 646 -25.53 46.28 -42.78
N PRO A 647 -26.37 45.48 -43.49
CA PRO A 647 -26.56 44.03 -43.52
C PRO A 647 -26.47 43.47 -44.98
N GLN A 648 -27.30 42.47 -45.36
CA GLN A 648 -27.19 41.64 -46.58
C GLN A 648 -28.07 42.06 -47.78
N GLU A 649 -27.58 41.82 -49.00
CA GLU A 649 -28.29 41.43 -50.25
C GLU A 649 -27.22 40.90 -51.25
N GLY A 650 -27.47 40.16 -52.35
CA GLY A 650 -28.64 39.55 -52.97
C GLY A 650 -28.19 38.69 -54.19
N LYS A 651 -28.92 37.64 -54.60
CA LYS A 651 -28.43 36.63 -55.58
C LYS A 651 -28.70 36.99 -57.06
N LYS A 652 -27.73 36.80 -57.98
CA LYS A 652 -27.91 36.10 -59.31
C LYS A 652 -26.65 35.97 -60.22
N ARG A 653 -26.43 34.73 -60.68
CA ARG A 653 -25.88 34.23 -61.97
C ARG A 653 -25.05 35.16 -62.91
N GLY A 654 -23.87 34.69 -63.34
CA GLY A 654 -23.33 35.06 -64.67
C GLY A 654 -21.85 34.73 -65.00
N ILE A 655 -21.63 33.76 -65.91
CA ILE A 655 -20.47 33.63 -66.84
C ILE A 655 -19.09 33.27 -66.21
N ARG A 656 -18.27 32.53 -66.98
CA ARG A 656 -16.88 32.12 -66.65
C ARG A 656 -15.85 33.16 -67.10
N SER A 657 -14.71 33.24 -66.41
CA SER A 657 -13.42 33.62 -66.99
C SER A 657 -12.37 32.53 -66.74
N LEU A 658 -11.45 32.35 -67.68
CA LEU A 658 -10.41 31.31 -67.65
C LEU A 658 -9.22 31.78 -66.81
N GLY A 659 -8.56 30.85 -66.11
CA GLY A 659 -7.36 31.14 -65.33
C GLY A 659 -6.07 31.08 -66.14
N LEU A 660 -5.07 31.85 -65.73
CA LEU A 660 -3.66 31.68 -66.08
C LEU A 660 -2.78 32.21 -64.93
N LYS A 661 -1.60 31.61 -64.74
CA LYS A 661 -0.62 32.04 -63.72
C LYS A 661 0.32 33.10 -64.30
N PRO A 662 0.84 34.03 -63.47
CA PRO A 662 2.21 34.49 -63.56
C PRO A 662 3.09 33.79 -62.50
N SER A 663 4.41 33.87 -62.65
CA SER A 663 5.36 33.12 -61.84
C SER A 663 6.67 33.88 -61.59
N LYS A 664 7.26 33.59 -60.41
CA LYS A 664 8.70 33.65 -60.11
C LYS A 664 9.38 35.03 -60.04
N ALA A 665 10.37 35.12 -59.13
CA ALA A 665 11.57 35.96 -59.19
C ALA A 665 11.38 37.51 -59.04
N GLU A 666 12.29 38.27 -58.42
CA GLU A 666 13.49 37.97 -57.62
C GLU A 666 13.98 39.23 -56.85
N PHE A 667 15.18 39.14 -56.25
CA PHE A 667 16.21 40.20 -56.15
C PHE A 667 16.59 40.87 -54.79
N TYR A 668 17.48 40.16 -54.08
CA TYR A 668 18.72 40.60 -53.39
C TYR A 668 18.84 41.85 -52.48
N GLY A 669 19.46 41.60 -51.30
CA GLY A 669 20.51 42.44 -50.69
C GLY A 669 20.58 42.41 -49.16
N MET A 670 21.73 42.46 -48.46
CA MET A 670 23.13 42.09 -48.77
C MET A 670 23.95 42.10 -47.45
N GLY A 671 24.89 41.16 -47.23
CA GLY A 671 25.78 41.08 -46.05
C GLY A 671 25.13 40.53 -44.75
N GLN A 672 25.85 39.98 -43.76
CA GLN A 672 27.28 39.62 -43.57
C GLN A 672 27.39 38.72 -42.30
N HIS A 673 28.48 38.08 -41.82
CA HIS A 673 29.90 37.94 -42.21
C HIS A 673 30.50 36.63 -41.61
N GLY A 674 31.39 35.91 -42.32
CA GLY A 674 32.16 34.74 -41.82
C GLY A 674 31.42 33.38 -41.89
N GLY A 675 32.02 32.22 -42.18
CA GLY A 675 33.44 31.83 -42.34
C GLY A 675 33.98 31.14 -41.08
N ARG A 676 34.42 29.87 -41.05
CA ARG A 676 34.88 28.88 -42.06
C ARG A 676 34.25 27.49 -41.78
N GLY A 677 34.30 26.45 -42.63
CA GLY A 677 34.76 26.38 -44.02
C GLY A 677 35.49 25.07 -44.41
N LYS A 678 34.77 24.08 -44.95
CA LYS A 678 35.24 22.81 -45.60
C LYS A 678 35.98 21.81 -44.66
N GLY A 679 35.99 20.49 -44.86
CA GLY A 679 35.57 19.64 -46.00
C GLY A 679 36.79 19.16 -46.83
N GLY A 680 36.93 17.90 -47.27
CA GLY A 680 36.11 16.70 -47.12
C GLY A 680 36.68 15.52 -47.95
N HIS A 681 36.00 14.36 -47.96
CA HIS A 681 36.24 13.15 -48.81
C HIS A 681 37.67 12.56 -48.95
N GLY A 682 37.84 11.26 -48.61
CA GLY A 682 39.07 10.49 -48.92
C GLY A 682 38.87 8.96 -48.87
N LYS A 683 38.80 8.32 -50.05
CA LYS A 683 38.51 6.88 -50.23
C LYS A 683 39.58 5.90 -49.69
N SER A 684 39.10 4.73 -49.26
CA SER A 684 39.68 3.37 -49.52
C SER A 684 40.80 2.81 -48.62
N LYS A 685 40.81 1.46 -48.57
CA LYS A 685 41.70 0.52 -47.85
C LYS A 685 41.56 0.55 -46.30
N GLY A 686 41.73 -0.55 -45.58
CA GLY A 686 41.87 -1.96 -46.00
C GLY A 686 42.97 -2.72 -45.24
N ARG A 687 42.62 -3.87 -44.63
CA ARG A 687 43.42 -4.77 -43.77
C ARG A 687 43.75 -4.26 -42.36
N GLY A 688 43.51 -5.14 -41.38
CA GLY A 688 44.65 -5.79 -40.69
C GLY A 688 44.78 -5.60 -39.19
N ARG A 689 44.36 -6.62 -38.43
CA ARG A 689 44.88 -7.07 -37.11
C ARG A 689 45.71 -6.07 -36.28
N ARG A 690 45.23 -5.78 -35.07
CA ARG A 690 45.74 -6.52 -33.91
C ARG A 690 44.60 -6.88 -32.95
#